data_AF-A0A927NW80-F1
#
_entry.id   AF-A0A927NW80-F1
#
_cell.length_a   1.000
_cell.length_b   1.000
_cell.length_c   1.000
_cell.angle_alpha   90.00
_cell.angle_beta   90.00
_cell.angle_gamma   90.00
#
_symmetry.space_group_name_H-M   'P 1'
#
loop_
_entity.id
_entity.type
_entity.pdbx_description
1 polymer ?
#
loop_
_entity_poly.entity_id
_entity_poly.type
_entity_poly.pdbx_seq_one_letter_code
_entity_poly.pdbx_strand_id
1 'polypeptide(L)'
;MNFREFLKNNKVYLDGGMGTLLQEKGLKPGELPERWNLLHPEIIQEIHKGYYDAGSNVVSTCTFGANCLKYSEDELDKIVKAAMNNAEIAREKTTNPAEKFIALNVGPTGKLLAPLGDLPFEDAVEIFAKTIRLGAKYGAELIIIETMNDSYETKAALLAAKENSDIPVLVSNAYSEDGKLMTGASPAAMVAMLEAMGADAIGANCSMGPAQLKPVMREILSAASVPVVLKPNAGMPRSVDGKTVYDVMPEEFASEIADMMEEGVRLVGGCCGTSPEYISALYQKTKDIEAKPVIKKNDTVVSSYTHAVSFGKKPVLIGERINPTGKKRMKKALIEKDIGYILQEGTKQAEKGADILDVNVGLPEIDEKAMLERAVYALQSVTDLPLQIDTANPEAMEAAMRIYNGKALINSVNGKEESMRAVFPLVKKYGGAVIALTLDENGIPASAEGRFAIAEKILKKAEEYGIDKKDIIFDTLAMTISADNTSAMTTLKALKMIREKLGCHTSLGVSNVSFGLPERDAVNGTFFTMALTNGLSTAIMNPFSTEMMKSYYSYLALSGMDENCENYIREAANFATVAKSAALPVKKEEPNTSGDLQAAIARGFKDKSAALTTELLKTKAPLSIVQEEIIPALNTVGEGFEAKKIYLPQLLMSAEAAKSAFEVIKANMGDAKTDGKGKIVIATVKGDIHDIGKNIVRLLLENYGFDVLDLGKDVAPETILEAVLAENIALVGLSALMTTTVPAMEETIRLLRAKVPFCKVVVGGAVLTEDYAKQIGADHYAKDAMETVRYAEEILK
;
A
#
# COMPACT_ATOMS: atom_id res chain seq x y z
N MET A 1 3.45 -29.18 20.06
CA MET A 1 2.33 -28.67 19.24
C MET A 1 2.92 -27.61 18.32
N ASN A 2 2.53 -27.51 17.04
CA ASN A 2 3.05 -26.40 16.21
C ASN A 2 2.26 -25.11 16.46
N PHE A 3 2.81 -23.96 16.07
CA PHE A 3 2.17 -22.66 16.35
C PHE A 3 0.78 -22.52 15.73
N ARG A 4 0.54 -23.02 14.51
CA ARG A 4 -0.79 -22.99 13.86
C ARG A 4 -1.85 -23.76 14.64
N GLU A 5 -1.49 -24.92 15.19
CA GLU A 5 -2.37 -25.71 16.05
C GLU A 5 -2.68 -24.97 17.36
N PHE A 6 -1.67 -24.34 17.96
CA PHE A 6 -1.84 -23.57 19.19
C PHE A 6 -2.78 -22.37 18.96
N LEU A 7 -2.55 -21.59 17.90
CA LEU A 7 -3.30 -20.38 17.57
C LEU A 7 -4.79 -20.63 17.29
N LYS A 8 -5.18 -21.85 16.86
CA LYS A 8 -6.59 -22.18 16.58
C LYS A 8 -7.50 -22.03 17.80
N ASN A 9 -7.00 -22.41 18.98
CA ASN A 9 -7.84 -22.53 20.18
C ASN A 9 -7.38 -21.64 21.34
N ASN A 10 -6.22 -20.98 21.22
CA ASN A 10 -5.63 -20.20 22.30
C ASN A 10 -5.50 -18.72 21.93
N LYS A 11 -5.55 -17.87 22.95
CA LYS A 11 -4.98 -16.53 22.90
C LYS A 11 -3.45 -16.66 22.90
N VAL A 12 -2.77 -15.76 22.22
CA VAL A 12 -1.31 -15.76 22.15
C VAL A 12 -0.77 -14.47 22.74
N TYR A 13 0.06 -14.59 23.76
CA TYR A 13 0.81 -13.46 24.29
C TYR A 13 2.15 -13.35 23.56
N LEU A 14 2.35 -12.24 22.88
CA LEU A 14 3.62 -11.85 22.28
C LEU A 14 4.46 -11.12 23.33
N ASP A 15 5.73 -10.88 23.03
CA ASP A 15 6.63 -10.09 23.85
C ASP A 15 6.38 -8.58 23.73
N GLY A 16 7.18 -7.81 24.46
CA GLY A 16 7.22 -6.35 24.41
C GLY A 16 8.33 -5.80 23.50
N GLY A 17 8.73 -4.56 23.75
CA GLY A 17 9.78 -3.86 22.99
C GLY A 17 11.19 -4.17 23.46
N MET A 18 12.03 -4.69 22.56
CA MET A 18 13.43 -4.99 22.87
C MET A 18 14.34 -3.75 22.86
N GLY A 19 14.14 -2.81 21.93
CA GLY A 19 15.05 -1.68 21.73
C GLY A 19 15.27 -0.83 22.99
N THR A 20 14.18 -0.48 23.69
CA THR A 20 14.24 0.31 24.93
C THR A 20 15.00 -0.41 26.04
N LEU A 21 14.80 -1.73 26.19
CA LEU A 21 15.52 -2.53 27.18
C LEU A 21 17.02 -2.62 26.87
N LEU A 22 17.41 -2.68 25.59
CA LEU A 22 18.81 -2.65 25.20
C LEU A 22 19.46 -1.30 25.55
N GLN A 23 18.75 -0.19 25.35
CA GLN A 23 19.24 1.15 25.76
C GLN A 23 19.47 1.22 27.27
N GLU A 24 18.54 0.70 28.08
CA GLU A 24 18.69 0.62 29.54
C GLU A 24 19.90 -0.24 29.96
N LYS A 25 20.20 -1.29 29.19
CA LYS A 25 21.35 -2.18 29.39
C LYS A 25 22.66 -1.64 28.80
N GLY A 26 22.64 -0.45 28.19
CA GLY A 26 23.84 0.28 27.76
C GLY A 26 24.08 0.35 26.24
N LEU A 27 23.10 0.00 25.41
CA LEU A 27 23.18 0.20 23.95
C LEU A 27 23.36 1.69 23.65
N LYS A 28 24.51 2.04 23.07
CA LYS A 28 24.84 3.43 22.77
C LYS A 28 24.07 3.93 21.53
N PRO A 29 23.82 5.25 21.43
CA PRO A 29 23.24 5.84 20.24
C PRO A 29 23.99 5.44 18.97
N GLY A 30 23.24 4.90 18.02
CA GLY A 30 23.70 4.44 16.72
C GLY A 30 24.45 3.10 16.68
N GLU A 31 24.56 2.39 17.80
CA GLU A 31 24.91 0.97 17.74
C GLU A 31 23.76 0.16 17.17
N LEU A 32 24.08 -0.84 16.32
CA LEU A 32 23.09 -1.71 15.71
C LEU A 32 22.68 -2.84 16.66
N PRO A 33 21.40 -2.95 17.08
CA PRO A 33 20.95 -3.94 18.05
C PRO A 33 21.27 -5.39 17.66
N GLU A 34 21.19 -5.76 16.38
CA GLU A 34 21.29 -7.16 15.99
C GLU A 34 22.70 -7.74 16.21
N ARG A 35 23.74 -6.89 16.28
CA ARG A 35 25.11 -7.31 16.65
C ARG A 35 25.22 -7.77 18.10
N TRP A 36 24.31 -7.33 18.98
CA TRP A 36 24.31 -7.73 20.39
C TRP A 36 23.98 -9.21 20.58
N ASN A 37 23.37 -9.87 19.59
CA ASN A 37 23.26 -11.33 19.60
C ASN A 37 24.63 -12.03 19.71
N LEU A 38 25.68 -11.42 19.16
CA LEU A 38 27.05 -11.93 19.15
C LEU A 38 27.89 -11.35 20.29
N LEU A 39 27.75 -10.04 20.55
CA LEU A 39 28.61 -9.31 21.48
C LEU A 39 28.14 -9.43 22.93
N HIS A 40 26.83 -9.51 23.16
CA HIS A 40 26.20 -9.52 24.48
C HIS A 40 25.07 -10.57 24.58
N PRO A 41 25.34 -11.84 24.22
CA PRO A 41 24.30 -12.88 24.16
C PRO A 41 23.58 -13.10 25.49
N GLU A 42 24.27 -12.93 26.61
CA GLU A 42 23.71 -13.04 27.96
C GLU A 42 22.60 -12.02 28.23
N ILE A 43 22.73 -10.79 27.72
CA ILE A 43 21.72 -9.74 27.87
C ILE A 43 20.48 -10.08 27.05
N ILE A 44 20.68 -10.54 25.81
CA ILE A 44 19.57 -10.97 24.93
C ILE A 44 18.81 -12.14 25.55
N GLN A 45 19.54 -13.13 26.10
CA GLN A 45 18.95 -14.27 26.80
C GLN A 45 18.16 -13.83 28.04
N GLU A 46 18.68 -12.87 28.83
CA GLU A 46 17.99 -12.33 30.01
C GLU A 46 16.67 -11.66 29.62
N ILE A 47 16.67 -10.83 28.57
CA ILE A 47 15.47 -10.14 28.08
C ILE A 47 14.41 -11.14 27.60
N HIS A 48 14.78 -12.09 26.74
CA HIS A 48 13.84 -13.11 26.26
C HIS A 48 13.26 -13.95 27.40
N LYS A 49 14.11 -14.35 28.35
CA LYS A 49 13.67 -15.10 29.53
C LYS A 49 12.69 -14.26 30.36
N GLY A 50 12.97 -12.97 30.53
CA GLY A 50 12.08 -12.03 31.22
C GLY A 50 10.67 -11.98 30.60
N TYR A 51 10.57 -11.93 29.27
CA TYR A 51 9.26 -11.98 28.59
C TYR A 51 8.55 -13.32 28.75
N TYR A 52 9.26 -14.45 28.63
CA TYR A 52 8.66 -15.76 28.91
C TYR A 52 8.16 -15.89 30.36
N ASP A 53 8.95 -15.42 31.34
CA ASP A 53 8.57 -15.42 32.75
C ASP A 53 7.36 -14.50 33.01
N ALA A 54 7.22 -13.41 32.26
CA ALA A 54 6.08 -12.50 32.33
C ALA A 54 4.79 -13.05 31.70
N GLY A 55 4.86 -14.14 30.92
CA GLY A 55 3.68 -14.81 30.36
C GLY A 55 3.62 -14.84 28.84
N SER A 56 4.63 -14.34 28.12
CA SER A 56 4.67 -14.45 26.65
C SER A 56 4.70 -15.92 26.22
N ASN A 57 3.90 -16.25 25.21
CA ASN A 57 4.03 -17.48 24.44
C ASN A 57 5.08 -17.33 23.34
N VAL A 58 5.26 -16.14 22.78
CA VAL A 58 6.18 -15.90 21.66
C VAL A 58 7.18 -14.83 22.05
N VAL A 59 8.46 -15.06 21.73
CA VAL A 59 9.47 -14.00 21.69
C VAL A 59 9.95 -13.79 20.26
N SER A 60 10.08 -12.53 19.89
CA SER A 60 10.62 -12.05 18.62
C SER A 60 12.14 -11.96 18.72
N THR A 61 12.88 -12.68 17.88
CA THR A 61 14.35 -12.62 17.89
C THR A 61 14.86 -11.20 17.66
N CYS A 62 16.05 -10.88 18.18
CA CYS A 62 16.73 -9.60 17.95
C CYS A 62 17.25 -9.51 16.50
N THR A 63 16.33 -9.47 15.53
CA THR A 63 16.61 -9.52 14.08
C THR A 63 15.79 -8.51 13.28
N PHE A 64 15.11 -7.57 13.94
CA PHE A 64 14.23 -6.59 13.30
C PHE A 64 14.86 -5.90 12.08
N GLY A 65 16.07 -5.37 12.21
CA GLY A 65 16.83 -4.75 11.12
C GLY A 65 17.82 -5.68 10.41
N ALA A 66 17.77 -7.00 10.61
CA ALA A 66 18.73 -7.95 10.05
C ALA A 66 18.45 -8.21 8.56
N ASN A 67 19.16 -7.49 7.69
CA ASN A 67 19.08 -7.69 6.24
C ASN A 67 20.41 -7.34 5.54
N CYS A 68 20.53 -7.72 4.27
CA CYS A 68 21.77 -7.55 3.50
C CYS A 68 22.06 -6.10 3.04
N LEU A 69 21.16 -5.14 3.31
CA LEU A 69 21.49 -3.71 3.17
C LEU A 69 22.32 -3.19 4.35
N LYS A 70 22.24 -3.85 5.51
CA LYS A 70 22.97 -3.47 6.74
C LYS A 70 24.18 -4.36 7.01
N TYR A 71 24.08 -5.63 6.68
CA TYR A 71 25.07 -6.65 7.05
C TYR A 71 25.56 -7.42 5.83
N SER A 72 26.84 -7.81 5.83
CA SER A 72 27.33 -8.80 4.86
C SER A 72 26.60 -10.14 5.05
N GLU A 73 26.51 -10.98 4.02
CA GLU A 73 25.80 -12.26 4.11
C GLU A 73 26.37 -13.17 5.21
N ASP A 74 27.71 -13.21 5.36
CA ASP A 74 28.39 -13.97 6.41
C ASP A 74 28.09 -13.45 7.82
N GLU A 75 27.97 -12.12 7.98
CA GLU A 75 27.61 -11.52 9.24
C GLU A 75 26.12 -11.75 9.56
N LEU A 76 25.25 -11.66 8.55
CA LEU A 76 23.82 -11.92 8.66
C LEU A 76 23.54 -13.36 9.10
N ASP A 77 24.20 -14.37 8.51
CA ASP A 77 24.07 -15.77 8.92
C ASP A 77 24.44 -15.96 10.39
N LYS A 78 25.57 -15.37 10.83
CA LYS A 78 26.02 -15.42 12.23
C LYS A 78 25.03 -14.75 13.18
N ILE A 79 24.54 -13.57 12.83
CA ILE A 79 23.56 -12.80 13.61
C ILE A 79 22.28 -13.62 13.79
N VAL A 80 21.67 -14.10 12.70
CA VAL A 80 20.40 -14.84 12.76
C VAL A 80 20.57 -16.15 13.53
N LYS A 81 21.69 -16.87 13.31
CA LYS A 81 22.01 -18.08 14.08
C LYS A 81 22.12 -17.82 15.57
N ALA A 82 22.84 -16.77 15.96
CA ALA A 82 23.01 -16.41 17.36
C ALA A 82 21.68 -15.96 17.99
N ALA A 83 20.86 -15.21 17.26
CA ALA A 83 19.56 -14.77 17.73
C ALA A 83 18.62 -15.94 18.04
N MET A 84 18.56 -16.94 17.16
CA MET A 84 17.77 -18.17 17.39
C MET A 84 18.30 -18.94 18.62
N ASN A 85 19.61 -19.14 18.72
CA ASN A 85 20.22 -19.82 19.86
C ASN A 85 19.98 -19.08 21.19
N ASN A 86 20.04 -17.75 21.20
CA ASN A 86 19.79 -16.95 22.39
C ASN A 86 18.33 -17.08 22.87
N ALA A 87 17.37 -17.07 21.95
CA ALA A 87 15.96 -17.30 22.26
C ALA A 87 15.73 -18.74 22.78
N GLU A 88 16.39 -19.74 22.20
CA GLU A 88 16.31 -21.14 22.65
C GLU A 88 16.83 -21.30 24.09
N ILE A 89 18.02 -20.77 24.37
CA ILE A 89 18.61 -20.81 25.72
C ILE A 89 17.70 -20.10 26.73
N ALA A 90 17.09 -18.99 26.34
CA ALA A 90 16.13 -18.29 27.19
C ALA A 90 14.87 -19.15 27.46
N ARG A 91 14.36 -19.85 26.44
CA ARG A 91 13.23 -20.78 26.52
C ARG A 91 13.50 -21.95 27.45
N GLU A 92 14.71 -22.49 27.45
CA GLU A 92 15.13 -23.57 28.36
C GLU A 92 15.29 -23.10 29.81
N LYS A 93 15.70 -21.84 30.03
CA LYS A 93 15.97 -21.28 31.37
C LYS A 93 14.73 -20.77 32.11
N THR A 94 13.63 -20.47 31.41
CA THR A 94 12.39 -20.00 32.05
C THR A 94 11.66 -21.14 32.76
N THR A 95 11.08 -20.85 33.93
CA THR A 95 10.28 -21.80 34.71
C THR A 95 8.78 -21.74 34.40
N ASN A 96 8.34 -20.84 33.53
CA ASN A 96 6.93 -20.72 33.16
C ASN A 96 6.50 -21.98 32.38
N PRO A 97 5.45 -22.71 32.78
CA PRO A 97 5.04 -23.94 32.09
C PRO A 97 4.24 -23.72 30.80
N ALA A 98 3.94 -22.47 30.43
CA ALA A 98 3.21 -22.16 29.20
C ALA A 98 3.93 -22.66 27.95
N GLU A 99 3.18 -22.94 26.89
CA GLU A 99 3.72 -23.25 25.56
C GLU A 99 4.47 -22.03 25.01
N LYS A 100 5.65 -22.26 24.43
CA LYS A 100 6.61 -21.22 24.02
C LYS A 100 7.09 -21.43 22.60
N PHE A 101 7.14 -20.35 21.83
CA PHE A 101 7.58 -20.32 20.45
C PHE A 101 8.62 -19.21 20.23
N ILE A 102 9.46 -19.42 19.23
CA ILE A 102 10.49 -18.46 18.81
C ILE A 102 10.16 -17.93 17.41
N ALA A 103 9.96 -16.62 17.31
CA ALA A 103 9.64 -15.95 16.06
C ALA A 103 10.88 -15.30 15.42
N LEU A 104 11.10 -15.54 14.13
CA LEU A 104 11.97 -14.68 13.33
C LEU A 104 11.30 -13.32 13.18
N ASN A 105 11.93 -12.28 13.73
CA ASN A 105 11.46 -10.91 13.57
C ASN A 105 12.03 -10.27 12.30
N VAL A 106 11.18 -9.74 11.44
CA VAL A 106 11.53 -9.09 10.16
C VAL A 106 10.85 -7.73 10.11
N GLY A 107 11.65 -6.66 10.23
CA GLY A 107 11.21 -5.28 10.04
C GLY A 107 11.38 -4.79 8.60
N PRO A 108 11.00 -3.53 8.31
CA PRO A 108 11.18 -2.93 6.99
C PRO A 108 12.67 -2.81 6.61
N THR A 109 12.94 -2.76 5.31
CA THR A 109 14.29 -2.51 4.76
C THR A 109 14.78 -1.10 5.05
N GLY A 110 13.84 -0.16 5.25
CA GLY A 110 14.11 1.27 5.37
C GLY A 110 14.26 1.98 4.02
N LYS A 111 13.90 1.33 2.92
CA LYS A 111 13.88 1.89 1.56
C LYS A 111 12.45 1.90 1.02
N LEU A 112 12.12 2.94 0.25
CA LEU A 112 10.92 2.94 -0.56
C LEU A 112 11.13 2.06 -1.78
N LEU A 113 10.15 1.24 -2.11
CA LEU A 113 10.15 0.46 -3.33
C LEU A 113 9.82 1.35 -4.53
N ALA A 114 10.42 1.04 -5.67
CA ALA A 114 10.11 1.67 -6.94
C ALA A 114 8.61 1.45 -7.30
N PRO A 115 7.90 2.46 -7.83
CA PRO A 115 8.43 3.72 -8.37
C PRO A 115 8.58 4.85 -7.34
N LEU A 116 8.17 4.64 -6.08
CA LEU A 116 8.24 5.69 -5.06
C LEU A 116 9.65 5.92 -4.51
N GLY A 117 10.50 4.89 -4.61
CA GLY A 117 11.91 4.95 -4.27
C GLY A 117 12.79 4.26 -5.29
N ASP A 118 13.99 3.93 -4.85
CA ASP A 118 15.08 3.40 -5.66
C ASP A 118 15.22 1.88 -5.61
N LEU A 119 14.56 1.19 -4.68
CA LEU A 119 14.67 -0.25 -4.51
C LEU A 119 13.67 -1.00 -5.42
N PRO A 120 14.12 -1.82 -6.39
CA PRO A 120 13.23 -2.65 -7.18
C PRO A 120 12.47 -3.68 -6.32
N PHE A 121 11.24 -3.99 -6.70
CA PHE A 121 10.40 -4.95 -5.96
C PHE A 121 11.06 -6.33 -5.80
N GLU A 122 11.63 -6.89 -6.87
CA GLU A 122 12.29 -8.20 -6.79
C GLU A 122 13.54 -8.19 -5.90
N ASP A 123 14.27 -7.08 -5.87
CA ASP A 123 15.41 -6.92 -4.99
C ASP A 123 14.94 -6.90 -3.52
N ALA A 124 13.84 -6.21 -3.22
CA ALA A 124 13.22 -6.24 -1.90
C ALA A 124 12.79 -7.66 -1.50
N VAL A 125 12.14 -8.41 -2.40
CA VAL A 125 11.76 -9.82 -2.18
C VAL A 125 12.99 -10.66 -1.84
N GLU A 126 14.08 -10.53 -2.61
CA GLU A 126 15.31 -11.31 -2.37
C GLU A 126 16.02 -10.91 -1.07
N ILE A 127 16.01 -9.62 -0.70
CA ILE A 127 16.54 -9.14 0.59
C ILE A 127 15.81 -9.83 1.75
N PHE A 128 14.48 -9.85 1.73
CA PHE A 128 13.69 -10.54 2.76
C PHE A 128 13.89 -12.06 2.72
N ALA A 129 13.93 -12.64 1.52
CA ALA A 129 14.08 -14.08 1.32
C ALA A 129 15.36 -14.62 1.96
N LYS A 130 16.48 -13.89 1.87
CA LYS A 130 17.74 -14.27 2.53
C LYS A 130 17.58 -14.42 4.04
N THR A 131 17.03 -13.41 4.72
CA THR A 131 16.80 -13.46 6.17
C THR A 131 15.81 -14.58 6.55
N ILE A 132 14.77 -14.77 5.75
CA ILE A 132 13.74 -15.80 5.99
C ILE A 132 14.32 -17.22 5.86
N ARG A 133 15.11 -17.49 4.81
CA ARG A 133 15.80 -18.77 4.64
C ARG A 133 16.72 -19.08 5.81
N LEU A 134 17.41 -18.07 6.35
CA LEU A 134 18.25 -18.21 7.54
C LEU A 134 17.43 -18.53 8.80
N GLY A 135 16.34 -17.82 9.04
CA GLY A 135 15.47 -18.10 10.19
C GLY A 135 14.86 -19.49 10.12
N ALA A 136 14.38 -19.91 8.94
CA ALA A 136 13.86 -21.26 8.72
C ALA A 136 14.95 -22.33 8.94
N LYS A 137 16.16 -22.12 8.39
CA LYS A 137 17.32 -22.99 8.58
C LYS A 137 17.70 -23.15 10.06
N TYR A 138 17.57 -22.09 10.86
CA TYR A 138 17.95 -22.06 12.27
C TYR A 138 16.80 -22.32 13.24
N GLY A 139 15.65 -22.75 12.75
CA GLY A 139 14.58 -23.31 13.59
C GLY A 139 13.53 -22.32 14.09
N ALA A 140 13.33 -21.19 13.40
CA ALA A 140 12.19 -20.32 13.68
C ALA A 140 10.86 -21.09 13.57
N GLU A 141 9.93 -20.85 14.49
CA GLU A 141 8.64 -21.56 14.55
C GLU A 141 7.50 -20.73 13.95
N LEU A 142 7.74 -19.43 13.79
CA LEU A 142 6.91 -18.46 13.09
C LEU A 142 7.76 -17.29 12.58
N ILE A 143 7.24 -16.55 11.61
CA ILE A 143 7.82 -15.30 11.11
C ILE A 143 6.89 -14.17 11.54
N ILE A 144 7.44 -13.11 12.12
CA ILE A 144 6.73 -11.87 12.40
C ILE A 144 7.29 -10.81 11.45
N ILE A 145 6.47 -10.39 10.50
CA ILE A 145 6.72 -9.24 9.64
C ILE A 145 6.04 -8.05 10.32
N GLU A 146 6.81 -7.18 10.99
CA GLU A 146 6.24 -6.11 11.80
C GLU A 146 6.74 -4.71 11.41
N THR A 147 5.96 -3.70 11.78
CA THR A 147 6.28 -2.27 11.58
C THR A 147 6.41 -1.89 10.09
N MET A 148 5.75 -2.63 9.20
CA MET A 148 5.69 -2.27 7.79
C MET A 148 4.73 -1.08 7.62
N ASN A 149 5.24 0.04 7.12
CA ASN A 149 4.48 1.27 6.88
C ASN A 149 4.19 1.54 5.40
N ASP A 150 4.60 0.61 4.52
CA ASP A 150 4.30 0.61 3.09
C ASP A 150 3.65 -0.72 2.69
N SER A 151 2.54 -0.64 1.94
CA SER A 151 1.81 -1.83 1.46
C SER A 151 2.64 -2.67 0.49
N TYR A 152 3.45 -2.04 -0.37
CA TYR A 152 4.21 -2.77 -1.38
C TYR A 152 5.40 -3.54 -0.78
N GLU A 153 6.10 -2.91 0.17
CA GLU A 153 7.13 -3.57 0.97
C GLU A 153 6.56 -4.71 1.82
N THR A 154 5.38 -4.49 2.43
CA THR A 154 4.67 -5.56 3.16
C THR A 154 4.40 -6.76 2.25
N LYS A 155 3.92 -6.50 1.02
CA LYS A 155 3.70 -7.54 0.00
C LYS A 155 5.00 -8.26 -0.35
N ALA A 156 6.09 -7.54 -0.58
CA ALA A 156 7.40 -8.13 -0.90
C ALA A 156 7.88 -9.06 0.22
N ALA A 157 7.77 -8.64 1.48
CA ALA A 157 8.15 -9.43 2.64
C ALA A 157 7.29 -10.69 2.81
N LEU A 158 5.96 -10.56 2.68
CA LEU A 158 5.06 -11.72 2.78
C LEU A 158 5.30 -12.69 1.63
N LEU A 159 5.46 -12.20 0.40
CA LEU A 159 5.78 -13.04 -0.76
C LEU A 159 7.10 -13.79 -0.55
N ALA A 160 8.15 -13.10 -0.10
CA ALA A 160 9.42 -13.73 0.25
C ALA A 160 9.24 -14.84 1.29
N ALA A 161 8.38 -14.62 2.30
CA ALA A 161 8.07 -15.63 3.30
C ALA A 161 7.38 -16.86 2.71
N LYS A 162 6.33 -16.67 1.91
CA LYS A 162 5.57 -17.77 1.30
C LYS A 162 6.39 -18.56 0.27
N GLU A 163 7.35 -17.93 -0.42
CA GLU A 163 8.19 -18.58 -1.43
C GLU A 163 9.37 -19.35 -0.85
N ASN A 164 9.79 -19.02 0.38
CA ASN A 164 11.04 -19.55 0.96
C ASN A 164 10.82 -20.35 2.25
N SER A 165 9.58 -20.46 2.74
CA SER A 165 9.25 -21.19 3.96
C SER A 165 7.77 -21.59 4.03
N ASP A 166 7.49 -22.70 4.71
CA ASP A 166 6.12 -23.13 5.07
C ASP A 166 5.72 -22.71 6.50
N ILE A 167 6.63 -22.08 7.25
CA ILE A 167 6.43 -21.61 8.62
C ILE A 167 5.30 -20.56 8.67
N PRO A 168 4.49 -20.51 9.75
CA PRO A 168 3.43 -19.51 9.88
C PRO A 168 3.93 -18.07 9.88
N VAL A 169 3.18 -17.18 9.23
CA VAL A 169 3.54 -15.76 9.07
C VAL A 169 2.50 -14.86 9.71
N LEU A 170 2.91 -14.09 10.71
CA LEU A 170 2.15 -12.99 11.29
C LEU A 170 2.60 -11.71 10.60
N VAL A 171 1.65 -10.89 10.15
CA VAL A 171 1.95 -9.58 9.54
C VAL A 171 1.30 -8.48 10.37
N SER A 172 2.08 -7.49 10.80
CA SER A 172 1.54 -6.30 11.46
C SER A 172 2.08 -5.03 10.82
N ASN A 173 1.15 -4.11 10.55
CA ASN A 173 1.47 -2.84 9.91
C ASN A 173 1.46 -1.67 10.91
N ALA A 174 2.25 -0.65 10.61
CA ALA A 174 2.33 0.57 11.40
C ALA A 174 1.44 1.67 10.79
N TYR A 175 0.29 1.91 11.42
CA TYR A 175 -0.70 2.91 10.97
C TYR A 175 -0.42 4.28 11.61
N SER A 176 -0.69 5.34 10.86
CA SER A 176 -0.64 6.72 11.34
C SER A 176 -1.94 7.12 12.05
N GLU A 177 -2.00 8.32 12.62
CA GLU A 177 -3.19 8.83 13.34
C GLU A 177 -4.46 8.90 12.49
N ASP A 178 -4.33 9.00 11.16
CA ASP A 178 -5.45 8.97 10.21
C ASP A 178 -5.95 7.55 9.90
N GLY A 179 -5.38 6.54 10.55
CA GLY A 179 -5.71 5.13 10.38
C GLY A 179 -5.16 4.50 9.11
N LYS A 180 -4.20 5.12 8.43
CA LYS A 180 -3.60 4.62 7.18
C LYS A 180 -2.10 4.39 7.28
N LEU A 181 -1.57 3.57 6.38
CA LEU A 181 -0.13 3.45 6.18
C LEU A 181 0.45 4.71 5.52
N MET A 182 1.77 4.88 5.56
CA MET A 182 2.46 6.03 4.95
C MET A 182 2.13 6.19 3.46
N THR A 183 1.93 5.09 2.75
CA THR A 183 1.55 5.09 1.32
C THR A 183 0.04 5.14 1.07
N GLY A 184 -0.77 5.32 2.11
CA GLY A 184 -2.21 5.56 2.03
C GLY A 184 -3.10 4.31 2.17
N ALA A 185 -2.51 3.13 2.40
CA ALA A 185 -3.26 1.89 2.55
C ALA A 185 -4.17 1.90 3.79
N SER A 186 -5.46 1.61 3.59
CA SER A 186 -6.43 1.42 4.65
C SER A 186 -6.33 0.03 5.29
N PRO A 187 -6.84 -0.15 6.52
CA PRO A 187 -6.88 -1.46 7.16
C PRO A 187 -7.62 -2.51 6.32
N ALA A 188 -8.77 -2.16 5.72
CA ALA A 188 -9.49 -3.07 4.82
C ALA A 188 -8.68 -3.48 3.57
N ALA A 189 -7.89 -2.56 2.98
CA ALA A 189 -7.04 -2.87 1.83
C ALA A 189 -5.95 -3.88 2.17
N MET A 190 -5.31 -3.69 3.33
CA MET A 190 -4.28 -4.60 3.84
C MET A 190 -4.87 -5.97 4.18
N VAL A 191 -6.05 -6.01 4.83
CA VAL A 191 -6.75 -7.27 5.10
C VAL A 191 -7.02 -8.04 3.80
N ALA A 192 -7.57 -7.37 2.78
CA ALA A 192 -7.86 -8.00 1.50
C ALA A 192 -6.62 -8.62 0.86
N MET A 193 -5.50 -7.89 0.83
CA MET A 193 -4.24 -8.36 0.24
C MET A 193 -3.60 -9.49 1.06
N LEU A 194 -3.37 -9.26 2.36
CA LEU A 194 -2.59 -10.16 3.21
C LEU A 194 -3.32 -11.49 3.48
N GLU A 195 -4.63 -11.45 3.68
CA GLU A 195 -5.43 -12.66 3.82
C GLU A 195 -5.41 -13.50 2.54
N ALA A 196 -5.55 -12.86 1.37
CA ALA A 196 -5.53 -13.56 0.08
C ALA A 196 -4.17 -14.18 -0.24
N MET A 197 -3.07 -13.55 0.19
CA MET A 197 -1.71 -14.08 0.09
C MET A 197 -1.39 -15.16 1.13
N GLY A 198 -2.31 -15.43 2.08
CA GLY A 198 -2.17 -16.51 3.05
C GLY A 198 -1.30 -16.19 4.25
N ALA A 199 -1.38 -14.96 4.77
CA ALA A 199 -0.92 -14.63 6.12
C ALA A 199 -1.73 -15.41 7.18
N ASP A 200 -1.08 -15.91 8.21
CA ASP A 200 -1.71 -16.72 9.27
C ASP A 200 -2.36 -15.84 10.35
N ALA A 201 -1.90 -14.59 10.52
CA ALA A 201 -2.59 -13.53 11.25
C ALA A 201 -2.18 -12.17 10.71
N ILE A 202 -3.04 -11.17 10.90
CA ILE A 202 -2.80 -9.80 10.46
C ILE A 202 -3.16 -8.79 11.55
N GLY A 203 -2.59 -7.59 11.54
CA GLY A 203 -2.94 -6.59 12.54
C GLY A 203 -2.08 -5.35 12.54
N ALA A 204 -1.97 -4.72 13.71
CA ALA A 204 -1.24 -3.47 13.87
C ALA A 204 -0.21 -3.53 15.00
N ASN A 205 0.89 -2.82 14.81
CA ASN A 205 1.89 -2.62 15.85
C ASN A 205 2.54 -1.24 15.74
N CYS A 206 3.20 -0.82 16.83
CA CYS A 206 3.93 0.44 16.90
C CYS A 206 3.05 1.68 16.61
N SER A 207 3.69 2.78 16.20
CA SER A 207 3.15 4.11 15.94
C SER A 207 2.50 4.81 17.13
N MET A 208 1.50 4.19 17.75
CA MET A 208 0.63 4.83 18.73
C MET A 208 0.32 3.89 19.91
N GLY A 209 -0.34 4.45 20.94
CA GLY A 209 -0.87 3.68 22.06
C GLY A 209 -2.13 2.87 21.72
N PRO A 210 -2.60 2.02 22.64
CA PRO A 210 -3.76 1.15 22.40
C PRO A 210 -5.06 1.93 22.12
N ALA A 211 -5.34 3.02 22.85
CA ALA A 211 -6.50 3.88 22.62
C ALA A 211 -6.58 4.41 21.19
N GLN A 212 -5.47 4.93 20.66
CA GLN A 212 -5.41 5.50 19.31
C GLN A 212 -5.54 4.44 18.21
N LEU A 213 -5.09 3.20 18.46
CA LEU A 213 -5.21 2.10 17.49
C LEU A 213 -6.59 1.44 17.48
N LYS A 214 -7.45 1.69 18.47
CA LYS A 214 -8.78 1.07 18.56
C LYS A 214 -9.65 1.20 17.29
N PRO A 215 -9.72 2.36 16.60
CA PRO A 215 -10.46 2.47 15.34
C PRO A 215 -9.89 1.58 14.22
N VAL A 216 -8.56 1.53 14.08
CA VAL A 216 -7.86 0.67 13.12
C VAL A 216 -8.19 -0.80 13.40
N MET A 217 -8.09 -1.23 14.66
CA MET A 217 -8.35 -2.61 15.05
C MET A 217 -9.79 -3.04 14.78
N ARG A 218 -10.77 -2.15 14.97
CA ARG A 218 -12.18 -2.42 14.64
C ARG A 218 -12.40 -2.63 13.15
N GLU A 219 -11.75 -1.82 12.31
CA GLU A 219 -11.81 -2.02 10.85
C GLU A 219 -11.21 -3.38 10.46
N ILE A 220 -10.04 -3.73 11.00
CA ILE A 220 -9.40 -5.04 10.77
C ILE A 220 -10.30 -6.19 11.22
N LEU A 221 -10.85 -6.15 12.44
CA LEU A 221 -11.75 -7.19 12.97
C LEU A 221 -13.04 -7.33 12.14
N SER A 222 -13.54 -6.23 11.57
CA SER A 222 -14.73 -6.26 10.72
C SER A 222 -14.48 -7.02 9.42
N ALA A 223 -13.27 -6.89 8.85
CA ALA A 223 -12.91 -7.41 7.54
C ALA A 223 -12.18 -8.77 7.57
N ALA A 224 -11.43 -9.08 8.63
CA ALA A 224 -10.53 -10.23 8.68
C ALA A 224 -11.26 -11.55 8.94
N SER A 225 -10.86 -12.59 8.21
CA SER A 225 -11.21 -14.00 8.45
C SER A 225 -10.08 -14.80 9.12
N VAL A 226 -8.99 -14.13 9.47
CA VAL A 226 -7.83 -14.70 10.16
C VAL A 226 -7.68 -14.08 11.55
N PRO A 227 -6.95 -14.73 12.49
CA PRO A 227 -6.60 -14.13 13.77
C PRO A 227 -6.04 -12.70 13.63
N VAL A 228 -6.40 -11.84 14.59
CA VAL A 228 -5.96 -10.43 14.61
C VAL A 228 -4.91 -10.20 15.70
N VAL A 229 -3.83 -9.52 15.36
CA VAL A 229 -2.71 -9.17 16.25
C VAL A 229 -2.68 -7.69 16.63
N LEU A 230 -2.30 -7.38 17.88
CA LEU A 230 -2.08 -6.03 18.36
C LEU A 230 -0.83 -5.93 19.25
N LYS A 231 0.14 -5.09 18.86
CA LYS A 231 1.35 -4.75 19.64
C LYS A 231 1.56 -3.22 19.69
N PRO A 232 0.79 -2.48 20.50
CA PRO A 232 0.86 -1.02 20.56
C PRO A 232 2.10 -0.54 21.33
N ASN A 233 2.45 0.74 21.20
CA ASN A 233 3.45 1.38 22.07
C ASN A 233 2.88 1.62 23.48
N ALA A 234 3.74 1.82 24.47
CA ALA A 234 3.34 2.28 25.81
C ALA A 234 2.94 3.78 25.83
N GLY A 235 2.34 4.29 24.76
CA GLY A 235 2.11 5.72 24.53
C GLY A 235 3.15 6.37 23.61
N MET A 236 3.08 7.69 23.49
CA MET A 236 4.05 8.46 22.70
C MET A 236 5.35 8.68 23.50
N PRO A 237 6.51 8.69 22.84
CA PRO A 237 7.79 8.92 23.52
C PRO A 237 7.94 10.38 23.96
N ARG A 238 8.45 10.60 25.17
CA ARG A 238 8.89 11.91 25.69
C ARG A 238 10.32 11.84 26.22
N SER A 239 11.08 12.95 26.17
CA SER A 239 12.38 13.01 26.84
C SER A 239 12.21 13.52 28.27
N VAL A 240 12.80 12.82 29.24
CA VAL A 240 12.96 13.30 30.61
C VAL A 240 14.41 13.05 31.00
N ASP A 241 15.16 14.12 31.28
CA ASP A 241 16.59 14.07 31.64
C ASP A 241 17.47 13.30 30.63
N GLY A 242 17.18 13.41 29.33
CA GLY A 242 17.94 12.73 28.26
C GLY A 242 17.59 11.25 28.08
N LYS A 243 16.52 10.76 28.73
CA LYS A 243 15.99 9.40 28.57
C LYS A 243 14.60 9.43 27.95
N THR A 244 14.34 8.48 27.05
CA THR A 244 13.01 8.28 26.45
C THR A 244 12.09 7.59 27.47
N VAL A 245 11.02 8.27 27.86
CA VAL A 245 9.96 7.78 28.75
C VAL A 245 8.65 7.70 27.97
N TYR A 246 7.77 6.80 28.37
CA TYR A 246 6.46 6.58 27.75
C TYR A 246 5.34 6.87 28.76
N ASP A 247 4.19 7.32 28.28
CA ASP A 247 3.15 7.95 29.12
C ASP A 247 2.07 6.98 29.64
N VAL A 248 1.95 5.78 29.06
CA VAL A 248 0.94 4.80 29.46
C VAL A 248 1.55 3.81 30.44
N MET A 249 0.95 3.67 31.62
CA MET A 249 1.38 2.73 32.66
C MET A 249 0.93 1.29 32.37
N PRO A 250 1.58 0.25 32.94
CA PRO A 250 1.26 -1.16 32.69
C PRO A 250 -0.22 -1.52 32.89
N GLU A 251 -0.87 -1.03 33.94
CA GLU A 251 -2.27 -1.34 34.24
C GLU A 251 -3.25 -0.73 33.23
N GLU A 252 -2.99 0.51 32.82
CA GLU A 252 -3.79 1.22 31.82
C GLU A 252 -3.64 0.53 30.45
N PHE A 253 -2.39 0.25 30.05
CA PHE A 253 -2.07 -0.48 28.83
C PHE A 253 -2.79 -1.84 28.77
N ALA A 254 -2.74 -2.61 29.86
CA ALA A 254 -3.41 -3.89 29.97
C ALA A 254 -4.94 -3.78 29.88
N SER A 255 -5.52 -2.73 30.48
CA SER A 255 -6.97 -2.53 30.44
C SER A 255 -7.48 -2.19 29.04
N GLU A 256 -6.79 -1.32 28.31
CA GLU A 256 -7.20 -0.95 26.95
C GLU A 256 -7.09 -2.11 25.96
N ILE A 257 -6.05 -2.94 26.10
CA ILE A 257 -5.91 -4.15 25.29
C ILE A 257 -6.97 -5.19 25.65
N ALA A 258 -7.33 -5.33 26.93
CA ALA A 258 -8.39 -6.24 27.36
C ALA A 258 -9.72 -5.96 26.64
N ASP A 259 -10.11 -4.69 26.50
CA ASP A 259 -11.29 -4.30 25.72
C ASP A 259 -11.22 -4.83 24.27
N MET A 260 -10.07 -4.70 23.62
CA MET A 260 -9.89 -5.14 22.23
C MET A 260 -9.85 -6.67 22.10
N MET A 261 -9.36 -7.38 23.12
CA MET A 261 -9.46 -8.84 23.18
C MET A 261 -10.92 -9.29 23.32
N GLU A 262 -11.70 -8.58 24.12
CA GLU A 262 -13.15 -8.77 24.18
C GLU A 262 -13.82 -8.45 22.85
N GLU A 263 -13.30 -7.55 22.02
CA GLU A 263 -13.83 -7.30 20.66
C GLU A 263 -13.42 -8.40 19.65
N GLY A 264 -12.33 -9.13 19.89
CA GLY A 264 -11.92 -10.29 19.10
C GLY A 264 -10.42 -10.36 18.74
N VAL A 265 -9.59 -9.44 19.24
CA VAL A 265 -8.13 -9.53 19.09
C VAL A 265 -7.63 -10.79 19.79
N ARG A 266 -6.81 -11.58 19.09
CA ARG A 266 -6.39 -12.91 19.56
C ARG A 266 -4.92 -12.98 19.96
N LEU A 267 -4.06 -12.21 19.29
CA LEU A 267 -2.64 -12.11 19.62
C LEU A 267 -2.37 -10.73 20.17
N VAL A 268 -1.77 -10.64 21.36
CA VAL A 268 -1.52 -9.37 22.04
C VAL A 268 -0.11 -9.32 22.61
N GLY A 269 0.52 -8.15 22.56
CA GLY A 269 1.81 -7.90 23.21
C GLY A 269 2.07 -6.40 23.25
N GLY A 270 3.34 -6.01 23.23
CA GLY A 270 3.72 -4.61 23.18
C GLY A 270 4.85 -4.33 22.18
N CYS A 271 5.02 -3.07 21.84
CA CYS A 271 6.12 -2.56 21.01
C CYS A 271 6.98 -1.59 21.84
N CYS A 272 7.33 -0.42 21.32
CA CYS A 272 8.22 0.52 21.97
C CYS A 272 7.71 0.94 23.37
N GLY A 273 8.60 0.90 24.38
CA GLY A 273 8.28 1.25 25.76
C GLY A 273 7.68 0.13 26.62
N THR A 274 7.48 -1.07 26.08
CA THR A 274 6.83 -2.17 26.83
C THR A 274 7.83 -3.20 27.36
N SER A 275 8.02 -3.23 28.67
CA SER A 275 8.90 -4.16 29.38
C SER A 275 8.18 -5.47 29.78
N PRO A 276 8.86 -6.45 30.39
CA PRO A 276 8.20 -7.63 30.97
C PRO A 276 7.10 -7.28 32.00
N GLU A 277 7.18 -6.13 32.65
CA GLU A 277 6.14 -5.64 33.58
C GLU A 277 4.81 -5.41 32.86
N TYR A 278 4.84 -4.80 31.66
CA TYR A 278 3.66 -4.58 30.83
C TYR A 278 3.02 -5.90 30.38
N ILE A 279 3.86 -6.86 29.97
CA ILE A 279 3.38 -8.18 29.55
C ILE A 279 2.77 -8.95 30.72
N SER A 280 3.37 -8.87 31.91
CA SER A 280 2.82 -9.47 33.12
C SER A 280 1.47 -8.85 33.50
N ALA A 281 1.36 -7.51 33.48
CA ALA A 281 0.11 -6.81 33.74
C ALA A 281 -0.98 -7.21 32.72
N LEU A 282 -0.63 -7.27 31.43
CA LEU A 282 -1.50 -7.72 30.35
C LEU A 282 -1.98 -9.16 30.58
N TYR A 283 -1.06 -10.08 30.87
CA TYR A 283 -1.39 -11.48 31.13
C TYR A 283 -2.34 -11.62 32.34
N GLN A 284 -2.03 -10.95 33.47
CA GLN A 284 -2.87 -11.04 34.67
C GLN A 284 -4.28 -10.48 34.44
N LYS A 285 -4.39 -9.40 33.66
CA LYS A 285 -5.67 -8.77 33.34
C LYS A 285 -6.53 -9.61 32.39
N THR A 286 -5.91 -10.39 31.50
CA THR A 286 -6.60 -11.01 30.36
C THR A 286 -6.58 -12.54 30.35
N LYS A 287 -5.90 -13.21 31.30
CA LYS A 287 -5.84 -14.68 31.40
C LYS A 287 -7.21 -15.36 31.41
N ASP A 288 -8.22 -14.74 32.04
CA ASP A 288 -9.57 -15.30 32.18
C ASP A 288 -10.52 -14.94 31.02
N ILE A 289 -10.09 -14.11 30.05
CA ILE A 289 -10.91 -13.75 28.87
C ILE A 289 -10.94 -14.93 27.88
N GLU A 290 -12.08 -15.48 27.47
CA GLU A 290 -12.03 -16.56 26.48
C GLU A 290 -11.65 -16.07 25.07
N ALA A 291 -10.91 -16.89 24.32
CA ALA A 291 -10.56 -16.56 22.94
C ALA A 291 -11.83 -16.57 22.06
N LYS A 292 -12.25 -15.40 21.56
CA LYS A 292 -13.37 -15.34 20.61
C LYS A 292 -13.06 -16.14 19.33
N PRO A 293 -14.01 -16.90 18.79
CA PRO A 293 -13.79 -17.66 17.55
C PRO A 293 -13.55 -16.69 16.39
N VAL A 294 -12.60 -17.03 15.52
CA VAL A 294 -12.37 -16.28 14.27
C VAL A 294 -13.54 -16.57 13.34
N ILE A 295 -14.26 -15.53 12.93
CA ILE A 295 -15.43 -15.65 12.06
C ILE A 295 -15.00 -15.43 10.61
N LYS A 296 -15.17 -16.45 9.79
CA LYS A 296 -14.93 -16.36 8.35
C LYS A 296 -15.90 -15.37 7.70
N LYS A 297 -15.36 -14.39 6.95
CA LYS A 297 -16.15 -13.44 6.17
C LYS A 297 -16.41 -13.99 4.78
N ASN A 298 -17.59 -13.71 4.23
CA ASN A 298 -18.02 -14.17 2.90
C ASN A 298 -18.09 -13.04 1.88
N ASP A 299 -17.48 -11.90 2.18
CA ASP A 299 -17.47 -10.74 1.29
C ASP A 299 -16.46 -10.93 0.16
N THR A 300 -16.90 -10.66 -1.07
CA THR A 300 -16.01 -10.57 -2.23
C THR A 300 -15.37 -9.18 -2.24
N VAL A 301 -14.04 -9.15 -2.20
CA VAL A 301 -13.26 -7.92 -2.06
C VAL A 301 -12.03 -7.99 -2.95
N VAL A 302 -11.71 -6.88 -3.61
CA VAL A 302 -10.43 -6.59 -4.28
C VAL A 302 -9.85 -5.31 -3.71
N SER A 303 -8.54 -5.06 -3.86
CA SER A 303 -7.92 -3.85 -3.32
C SER A 303 -6.82 -3.31 -4.21
N SER A 304 -6.66 -1.99 -4.18
CA SER A 304 -5.47 -1.29 -4.66
C SER A 304 -4.48 -1.09 -3.50
N TYR A 305 -3.46 -0.26 -3.74
CA TYR A 305 -2.51 0.11 -2.70
C TYR A 305 -3.13 1.00 -1.59
N THR A 306 -4.27 1.65 -1.83
CA THR A 306 -4.91 2.55 -0.83
C THR A 306 -6.16 1.97 -0.20
N HIS A 307 -7.06 1.35 -0.97
CA HIS A 307 -8.40 1.00 -0.50
C HIS A 307 -8.92 -0.32 -1.08
N ALA A 308 -9.96 -0.84 -0.43
CA ALA A 308 -10.67 -2.04 -0.84
C ALA A 308 -12.00 -1.69 -1.53
N VAL A 309 -12.32 -2.42 -2.61
CA VAL A 309 -13.63 -2.40 -3.27
C VAL A 309 -14.35 -3.70 -2.95
N SER A 310 -15.47 -3.58 -2.21
CA SER A 310 -16.33 -4.70 -1.84
C SER A 310 -17.50 -4.84 -2.79
N PHE A 311 -17.79 -6.05 -3.24
CA PHE A 311 -18.92 -6.33 -4.11
C PHE A 311 -20.19 -6.57 -3.28
N GLY A 312 -21.35 -6.23 -3.83
CA GLY A 312 -22.66 -6.58 -3.26
C GLY A 312 -23.46 -5.44 -2.64
N LYS A 313 -22.82 -4.38 -2.14
CA LYS A 313 -23.54 -3.16 -1.68
C LYS A 313 -24.21 -2.43 -2.83
N LYS A 314 -23.46 -2.24 -3.92
CA LYS A 314 -23.90 -1.71 -5.20
C LYS A 314 -23.18 -2.48 -6.32
N PRO A 315 -23.70 -2.49 -7.55
CA PRO A 315 -22.96 -3.04 -8.68
C PRO A 315 -21.67 -2.25 -8.91
N VAL A 316 -20.57 -2.98 -9.11
CA VAL A 316 -19.22 -2.41 -9.32
C VAL A 316 -19.01 -2.09 -10.80
N LEU A 317 -18.43 -0.93 -11.12
CA LEU A 317 -18.14 -0.53 -12.49
C LEU A 317 -16.67 -0.77 -12.83
N ILE A 318 -16.41 -1.57 -13.87
CA ILE A 318 -15.06 -1.85 -14.38
C ILE A 318 -14.88 -1.11 -15.72
N GLY A 319 -13.91 -0.19 -15.78
CA GLY A 319 -13.64 0.60 -16.99
C GLY A 319 -12.91 -0.19 -18.08
N GLU A 320 -13.53 -0.34 -19.27
CA GLU A 320 -13.06 -1.21 -20.38
C GLU A 320 -12.06 -0.55 -21.39
N ARG A 321 -11.62 0.68 -21.14
CA ARG A 321 -10.96 1.48 -22.19
C ARG A 321 -9.52 1.08 -22.47
N ILE A 322 -8.80 0.56 -21.48
CA ILE A 322 -7.42 0.07 -21.61
C ILE A 322 -7.46 -1.33 -22.23
N ASN A 323 -7.84 -1.37 -23.52
CA ASN A 323 -7.95 -2.59 -24.29
C ASN A 323 -7.76 -2.28 -25.79
N PRO A 324 -6.81 -2.93 -26.49
CA PRO A 324 -6.52 -2.67 -27.90
C PRO A 324 -7.63 -3.11 -28.87
N THR A 325 -8.54 -3.99 -28.46
CA THR A 325 -9.55 -4.60 -29.33
C THR A 325 -10.47 -3.52 -29.92
N GLY A 326 -10.47 -3.40 -31.25
CA GLY A 326 -11.25 -2.38 -31.98
C GLY A 326 -10.78 -0.92 -31.79
N LYS A 327 -9.75 -0.64 -30.99
CA LYS A 327 -9.30 0.72 -30.64
C LYS A 327 -7.97 1.09 -31.29
N LYS A 328 -8.01 1.68 -32.50
CA LYS A 328 -6.81 2.04 -33.29
C LYS A 328 -5.76 2.84 -32.51
N ARG A 329 -6.17 3.84 -31.72
CA ARG A 329 -5.24 4.67 -30.94
C ARG A 329 -4.55 3.88 -29.81
N MET A 330 -5.29 3.02 -29.10
CA MET A 330 -4.72 2.15 -28.06
C MET A 330 -3.73 1.15 -28.67
N LYS A 331 -4.06 0.53 -29.80
CA LYS A 331 -3.12 -0.35 -30.52
C LYS A 331 -1.81 0.36 -30.84
N LYS A 332 -1.90 1.55 -31.43
CA LYS A 332 -0.74 2.38 -31.74
C LYS A 332 0.08 2.71 -30.50
N ALA A 333 -0.58 3.11 -29.40
CA ALA A 333 0.09 3.42 -28.15
C ALA A 333 0.86 2.23 -27.57
N LEU A 334 0.29 1.01 -27.59
CA LEU A 334 0.98 -0.19 -27.13
C LEU A 334 2.19 -0.53 -27.99
N ILE A 335 2.06 -0.45 -29.32
CA ILE A 335 3.19 -0.69 -30.26
C ILE A 335 4.32 0.32 -30.03
N GLU A 336 3.97 1.60 -29.85
CA GLU A 336 4.93 2.69 -29.61
C GLU A 336 5.43 2.76 -28.15
N LYS A 337 4.93 1.88 -27.27
CA LYS A 337 5.20 1.88 -25.83
C LYS A 337 4.87 3.23 -25.15
N ASP A 338 3.83 3.90 -25.63
CA ASP A 338 3.28 5.17 -25.12
C ASP A 338 2.49 4.90 -23.82
N ILE A 339 3.22 4.72 -22.72
CA ILE A 339 2.66 4.52 -21.37
C ILE A 339 1.84 5.74 -20.93
N GLY A 340 2.24 6.94 -21.34
CA GLY A 340 1.50 8.18 -21.03
C GLY A 340 0.05 8.12 -21.49
N TYR A 341 -0.23 7.55 -22.68
CA TYR A 341 -1.60 7.35 -23.15
C TYR A 341 -2.39 6.34 -22.30
N ILE A 342 -1.76 5.25 -21.83
CA ILE A 342 -2.40 4.25 -20.94
C ILE A 342 -2.79 4.91 -19.61
N LEU A 343 -1.87 5.64 -19.01
CA LEU A 343 -2.09 6.39 -17.77
C LEU A 343 -3.22 7.41 -17.91
N GLN A 344 -3.28 8.10 -19.05
CA GLN A 344 -4.35 9.04 -19.35
C GLN A 344 -5.71 8.36 -19.47
N GLU A 345 -5.83 7.23 -20.15
CA GLU A 345 -7.09 6.48 -20.21
C GLU A 345 -7.49 5.95 -18.82
N GLY A 346 -6.55 5.47 -18.01
CA GLY A 346 -6.83 5.06 -16.63
C GLY A 346 -7.40 6.19 -15.78
N THR A 347 -6.74 7.35 -15.78
CA THR A 347 -7.17 8.52 -14.98
C THR A 347 -8.53 9.04 -15.42
N LYS A 348 -8.77 9.16 -16.73
CA LYS A 348 -10.07 9.65 -17.22
C LYS A 348 -11.22 8.70 -16.88
N GLN A 349 -10.96 7.39 -16.82
CA GLN A 349 -11.98 6.43 -16.41
C GLN A 349 -12.30 6.54 -14.92
N ALA A 350 -11.28 6.75 -14.08
CA ALA A 350 -11.48 7.04 -12.65
C ALA A 350 -12.33 8.31 -12.45
N GLU A 351 -12.02 9.39 -13.17
CA GLU A 351 -12.79 10.64 -13.15
C GLU A 351 -14.25 10.48 -13.63
N LYS A 352 -14.55 9.41 -14.38
CA LYS A 352 -15.90 9.07 -14.84
C LYS A 352 -16.61 8.03 -13.95
N GLY A 353 -16.03 7.72 -12.80
CA GLY A 353 -16.66 6.87 -11.79
C GLY A 353 -16.50 5.37 -12.02
N ALA A 354 -15.44 4.95 -12.72
CA ALA A 354 -15.03 3.55 -12.66
C ALA A 354 -14.55 3.21 -11.23
N ASP A 355 -14.98 2.07 -10.70
CA ASP A 355 -14.53 1.56 -9.40
C ASP A 355 -13.27 0.67 -9.56
N ILE A 356 -13.08 0.06 -10.73
CA ILE A 356 -11.95 -0.82 -11.10
C ILE A 356 -11.54 -0.51 -12.55
N LEU A 357 -10.27 -0.70 -12.90
CA LEU A 357 -9.80 -0.57 -14.29
C LEU A 357 -9.45 -1.92 -14.90
N ASP A 358 -10.06 -2.26 -16.04
CA ASP A 358 -9.65 -3.39 -16.87
C ASP A 358 -8.38 -3.04 -17.63
N VAL A 359 -7.36 -3.90 -17.55
CA VAL A 359 -6.04 -3.70 -18.17
C VAL A 359 -5.73 -4.86 -19.09
N ASN A 360 -6.04 -4.68 -20.37
CA ASN A 360 -5.71 -5.59 -21.44
C ASN A 360 -4.69 -4.95 -22.38
N VAL A 361 -3.53 -5.58 -22.53
CA VAL A 361 -2.46 -5.15 -23.45
C VAL A 361 -2.23 -6.14 -24.59
N GLY A 362 -3.13 -7.11 -24.77
CA GLY A 362 -2.97 -8.23 -25.69
C GLY A 362 -2.87 -7.78 -27.15
N LEU A 363 -1.68 -7.88 -27.73
CA LEU A 363 -1.41 -7.66 -29.15
C LEU A 363 -0.38 -8.69 -29.64
N PRO A 364 -0.61 -9.36 -30.79
CA PRO A 364 0.35 -10.32 -31.34
C PRO A 364 1.73 -9.72 -31.65
N GLU A 365 1.80 -8.41 -31.93
CA GLU A 365 3.04 -7.75 -32.35
C GLU A 365 3.94 -7.27 -31.20
N ILE A 366 3.58 -7.51 -29.93
CA ILE A 366 4.34 -7.03 -28.77
C ILE A 366 4.66 -8.16 -27.79
N ASP A 367 5.65 -7.91 -26.92
CA ASP A 367 5.86 -8.72 -25.72
C ASP A 367 4.79 -8.38 -24.67
N GLU A 368 3.74 -9.22 -24.61
CA GLU A 368 2.60 -9.03 -23.72
C GLU A 368 3.01 -9.02 -22.25
N LYS A 369 3.93 -9.91 -21.85
CA LYS A 369 4.41 -10.00 -20.46
C LYS A 369 5.07 -8.69 -20.04
N ALA A 370 6.09 -8.26 -20.79
CA ALA A 370 6.83 -7.04 -20.47
C ALA A 370 5.94 -5.79 -20.55
N MET A 371 5.00 -5.73 -21.49
CA MET A 371 4.07 -4.61 -21.60
C MET A 371 3.06 -4.59 -20.45
N LEU A 372 2.53 -5.74 -20.04
CA LEU A 372 1.56 -5.83 -18.96
C LEU A 372 2.19 -5.47 -17.61
N GLU A 373 3.40 -5.99 -17.33
CA GLU A 373 4.19 -5.58 -16.17
C GLU A 373 4.36 -4.05 -16.13
N ARG A 374 4.79 -3.46 -17.25
CA ARG A 374 5.00 -2.01 -17.35
C ARG A 374 3.71 -1.21 -17.20
N ALA A 375 2.59 -1.69 -17.76
CA ALA A 375 1.30 -1.02 -17.66
C ALA A 375 0.74 -1.09 -16.24
N VAL A 376 0.79 -2.25 -15.57
CA VAL A 376 0.35 -2.42 -14.18
C VAL A 376 1.18 -1.55 -13.25
N TYR A 377 2.50 -1.61 -13.39
CA TYR A 377 3.43 -0.80 -12.58
C TYR A 377 3.19 0.70 -12.73
N ALA A 378 2.93 1.18 -13.95
CA ALA A 378 2.63 2.59 -14.20
C ALA A 378 1.22 2.98 -13.71
N LEU A 379 0.19 2.16 -13.97
CA LEU A 379 -1.18 2.49 -13.57
C LEU A 379 -1.31 2.59 -12.04
N GLN A 380 -0.78 1.61 -11.31
CA GLN A 380 -0.88 1.61 -9.85
C GLN A 380 -0.13 2.77 -9.18
N SER A 381 0.76 3.46 -9.90
CA SER A 381 1.39 4.67 -9.36
C SER A 381 0.46 5.88 -9.52
N VAL A 382 -0.17 6.06 -10.68
CA VAL A 382 -1.05 7.24 -10.94
C VAL A 382 -2.43 7.12 -10.31
N THR A 383 -3.02 5.92 -10.33
CA THR A 383 -4.42 5.72 -9.91
C THR A 383 -4.49 4.80 -8.71
N ASP A 384 -5.39 5.15 -7.80
CA ASP A 384 -5.70 4.40 -6.60
C ASP A 384 -6.83 3.39 -6.82
N LEU A 385 -7.34 3.21 -8.05
CA LEU A 385 -8.34 2.20 -8.36
C LEU A 385 -7.72 0.80 -8.40
N PRO A 386 -8.41 -0.24 -7.91
CA PRO A 386 -8.01 -1.61 -8.15
C PRO A 386 -7.94 -1.94 -9.65
N LEU A 387 -7.06 -2.87 -10.00
CA LEU A 387 -6.87 -3.30 -11.38
C LEU A 387 -7.47 -4.69 -11.60
N GLN A 388 -8.17 -4.83 -12.73
CA GLN A 388 -8.49 -6.11 -13.33
C GLN A 388 -7.41 -6.45 -14.36
N ILE A 389 -6.60 -7.46 -14.07
CA ILE A 389 -5.53 -7.95 -14.95
C ILE A 389 -6.19 -8.83 -16.00
N ASP A 390 -6.29 -8.33 -17.24
CA ASP A 390 -6.95 -9.02 -18.36
C ASP A 390 -5.92 -9.58 -19.36
N THR A 391 -5.66 -10.88 -19.25
CA THR A 391 -4.76 -11.61 -20.13
C THR A 391 -5.12 -13.10 -20.19
N ALA A 392 -4.95 -13.70 -21.37
CA ALA A 392 -5.04 -15.15 -21.57
C ALA A 392 -3.68 -15.86 -21.42
N ASN A 393 -2.58 -15.12 -21.26
CA ASN A 393 -1.23 -15.65 -21.13
C ASN A 393 -0.88 -15.87 -19.64
N PRO A 394 -0.71 -17.12 -19.16
CA PRO A 394 -0.40 -17.40 -17.77
C PRO A 394 0.92 -16.78 -17.28
N GLU A 395 1.93 -16.66 -18.15
CA GLU A 395 3.22 -16.05 -17.78
C GLU A 395 3.09 -14.53 -17.59
N ALA A 396 2.31 -13.86 -18.44
CA ALA A 396 2.01 -12.44 -18.28
C ALA A 396 1.14 -12.20 -17.04
N MET A 397 0.17 -13.08 -16.78
CA MET A 397 -0.68 -13.04 -15.60
C MET A 397 0.15 -13.15 -14.32
N GLU A 398 0.99 -14.19 -14.21
CA GLU A 398 1.86 -14.39 -13.05
C GLU A 398 2.74 -13.17 -12.79
N ALA A 399 3.38 -12.67 -13.84
CA ALA A 399 4.27 -11.52 -13.78
C ALA A 399 3.57 -10.25 -13.25
N ALA A 400 2.37 -9.98 -13.75
CA ALA A 400 1.56 -8.85 -13.31
C ALA A 400 1.05 -9.03 -11.87
N MET A 401 0.57 -10.22 -11.50
CA MET A 401 0.09 -10.53 -10.15
C MET A 401 1.20 -10.40 -9.11
N ARG A 402 2.43 -10.79 -9.47
CA ARG A 402 3.60 -10.71 -8.61
C ARG A 402 3.88 -9.27 -8.17
N ILE A 403 3.85 -8.31 -9.09
CA ILE A 403 4.19 -6.90 -8.83
C ILE A 403 2.99 -6.02 -8.45
N TYR A 404 1.76 -6.53 -8.52
CA TYR A 404 0.58 -5.71 -8.25
C TYR A 404 0.46 -5.35 -6.76
N ASN A 405 0.38 -4.07 -6.39
CA ASN A 405 0.22 -3.66 -5.00
C ASN A 405 -1.26 -3.67 -4.57
N GLY A 406 -1.73 -4.83 -4.11
CA GLY A 406 -3.11 -5.04 -3.66
C GLY A 406 -3.61 -6.45 -3.98
N LYS A 407 -4.93 -6.67 -3.82
CA LYS A 407 -5.61 -7.90 -4.26
C LYS A 407 -6.27 -7.67 -5.61
N ALA A 408 -5.67 -8.20 -6.68
CA ALA A 408 -6.14 -8.01 -8.06
C ALA A 408 -7.48 -8.73 -8.34
N LEU A 409 -8.18 -8.23 -9.36
CA LEU A 409 -9.21 -9.00 -10.07
C LEU A 409 -8.57 -9.65 -11.30
N ILE A 410 -8.71 -10.96 -11.47
CA ILE A 410 -8.09 -11.70 -12.57
C ILE A 410 -9.13 -11.98 -13.66
N ASN A 411 -8.88 -11.52 -14.87
CA ASN A 411 -9.69 -11.79 -16.04
C ASN A 411 -8.85 -12.58 -17.06
N SER A 412 -9.05 -13.89 -17.23
CA SER A 412 -10.06 -14.73 -16.58
C SER A 412 -9.62 -16.19 -16.48
N VAL A 413 -10.41 -16.96 -15.74
CA VAL A 413 -10.44 -18.42 -15.82
C VAL A 413 -11.69 -18.86 -16.59
N ASN A 414 -11.67 -20.04 -17.20
CA ASN A 414 -12.86 -20.65 -17.79
C ASN A 414 -12.95 -22.14 -17.42
N GLY A 415 -14.05 -22.78 -17.81
CA GLY A 415 -14.35 -24.17 -17.48
C GLY A 415 -13.46 -25.21 -18.17
N LYS A 416 -12.51 -24.83 -19.01
CA LYS A 416 -11.53 -25.76 -19.58
C LYS A 416 -10.54 -26.21 -18.51
N GLU A 417 -10.22 -27.51 -18.48
CA GLU A 417 -9.30 -28.07 -17.48
C GLU A 417 -7.91 -27.40 -17.54
N GLU A 418 -7.40 -27.11 -18.73
CA GLU A 418 -6.12 -26.40 -18.92
C GLU A 418 -6.13 -24.99 -18.33
N SER A 419 -7.22 -24.24 -18.50
CA SER A 419 -7.37 -22.89 -17.97
C SER A 419 -7.38 -22.89 -16.43
N MET A 420 -8.17 -23.78 -15.82
CA MET A 420 -8.24 -23.89 -14.37
C MET A 420 -6.90 -24.32 -13.76
N ARG A 421 -6.18 -25.25 -14.39
CA ARG A 421 -4.85 -25.70 -13.96
C ARG A 421 -3.78 -24.61 -14.06
N ALA A 422 -3.89 -23.72 -15.04
CA ALA A 422 -2.97 -22.60 -15.19
C ALA A 422 -3.27 -21.46 -14.20
N VAL A 423 -4.54 -21.10 -14.00
CA VAL A 423 -4.92 -19.88 -13.26
C VAL A 423 -5.06 -20.10 -11.75
N PHE A 424 -5.66 -21.20 -11.29
CA PHE A 424 -5.92 -21.38 -9.85
C PHE A 424 -4.66 -21.45 -8.97
N PRO A 425 -3.53 -22.08 -9.39
CA PRO A 425 -2.29 -21.99 -8.63
C PRO A 425 -1.81 -20.54 -8.44
N LEU A 426 -1.95 -19.69 -9.46
CA LEU A 426 -1.55 -18.28 -9.39
C LEU A 426 -2.44 -17.50 -8.41
N VAL A 427 -3.76 -17.68 -8.49
CA VAL A 427 -4.73 -17.09 -7.55
C VAL A 427 -4.44 -17.54 -6.12
N LYS A 428 -4.08 -18.81 -5.92
CA LYS A 428 -3.72 -19.31 -4.59
C LYS A 428 -2.41 -18.73 -4.05
N LYS A 429 -1.42 -18.52 -4.93
CA LYS A 429 -0.08 -18.04 -4.57
C LYS A 429 -0.04 -16.54 -4.29
N TYR A 430 -0.58 -15.73 -5.19
CA TYR A 430 -0.49 -14.27 -5.12
C TYR A 430 -1.76 -13.63 -4.54
N GLY A 431 -2.80 -14.43 -4.27
CA GLY A 431 -4.13 -13.95 -3.97
C GLY A 431 -4.88 -13.48 -5.23
N GLY A 432 -6.10 -12.99 -5.03
CA GLY A 432 -6.93 -12.41 -6.08
C GLY A 432 -8.38 -12.90 -6.05
N ALA A 433 -9.28 -12.12 -6.62
CA ALA A 433 -10.59 -12.61 -7.07
C ALA A 433 -10.51 -12.92 -8.56
N VAL A 434 -11.32 -13.82 -9.09
CA VAL A 434 -11.25 -14.23 -10.50
C VAL A 434 -12.61 -14.12 -11.20
N ILE A 435 -12.59 -13.54 -12.40
CA ILE A 435 -13.69 -13.62 -13.35
C ILE A 435 -13.65 -15.00 -14.00
N ALA A 436 -14.71 -15.79 -13.81
CA ALA A 436 -14.89 -17.13 -14.34
C ALA A 436 -15.89 -17.12 -15.50
N LEU A 437 -15.40 -17.33 -16.72
CA LEU A 437 -16.23 -17.40 -17.91
C LEU A 437 -16.96 -18.75 -17.98
N THR A 438 -18.28 -18.75 -18.18
CA THR A 438 -19.09 -19.97 -18.30
C THR A 438 -18.99 -20.60 -19.70
N LEU A 439 -17.77 -20.96 -20.10
CA LEU A 439 -17.45 -21.72 -21.31
C LEU A 439 -16.48 -22.85 -20.97
N ASP A 440 -16.49 -23.93 -21.75
CA ASP A 440 -15.62 -25.07 -21.54
C ASP A 440 -14.98 -25.57 -22.85
N GLU A 441 -14.55 -26.83 -22.90
CA GLU A 441 -13.95 -27.46 -24.07
C GLU A 441 -14.90 -27.47 -25.29
N ASN A 442 -16.22 -27.47 -25.05
CA ASN A 442 -17.26 -27.46 -26.10
C ASN A 442 -17.69 -26.04 -26.48
N GLY A 443 -17.06 -25.01 -25.91
CA GLY A 443 -17.40 -23.60 -26.15
C GLY A 443 -18.46 -23.07 -25.19
N ILE A 444 -19.27 -22.13 -25.67
CA ILE A 444 -20.28 -21.43 -24.87
C ILE A 444 -21.61 -22.19 -24.98
N PRO A 445 -22.20 -22.67 -23.88
CA PRO A 445 -23.51 -23.29 -23.94
C PRO A 445 -24.60 -22.31 -24.41
N ALA A 446 -25.50 -22.81 -25.27
CA ALA A 446 -26.64 -22.06 -25.79
C ALA A 446 -27.75 -21.86 -24.75
N SER A 447 -27.77 -22.64 -23.66
CA SER A 447 -28.76 -22.56 -22.59
C SER A 447 -28.18 -21.98 -21.29
N ALA A 448 -29.04 -21.36 -20.49
CA ALA A 448 -28.66 -20.85 -19.17
C ALA A 448 -28.27 -21.99 -18.22
N GLU A 449 -28.94 -23.13 -18.32
CA GLU A 449 -28.66 -24.34 -17.55
C GLU A 449 -27.26 -24.90 -17.86
N GLY A 450 -26.85 -24.88 -19.13
CA GLY A 450 -25.50 -25.29 -19.51
C GLY A 450 -24.43 -24.37 -18.93
N ARG A 451 -24.64 -23.05 -19.00
CA ARG A 451 -23.73 -22.06 -18.39
C ARG A 451 -23.65 -22.23 -16.86
N PHE A 452 -24.77 -22.52 -16.22
CA PHE A 452 -24.84 -22.81 -14.79
C PHE A 452 -24.06 -24.09 -14.42
N ALA A 453 -24.17 -25.16 -15.19
CA ALA A 453 -23.43 -26.40 -14.95
C ALA A 453 -21.90 -26.20 -15.04
N ILE A 454 -21.44 -25.33 -15.96
CA ILE A 454 -20.03 -24.95 -16.03
C ILE A 454 -19.62 -24.15 -14.79
N ALA A 455 -20.48 -23.25 -14.29
CA ALA A 455 -20.19 -22.53 -13.04
C ALA A 455 -20.01 -23.49 -11.85
N GLU A 456 -20.85 -24.52 -11.73
CA GLU A 456 -20.70 -25.57 -10.71
C GLU A 456 -19.38 -26.35 -10.87
N LYS A 457 -19.00 -26.70 -12.10
CA LYS A 457 -17.71 -27.35 -12.41
C LYS A 457 -16.54 -26.50 -11.92
N ILE A 458 -16.55 -25.19 -12.21
CA ILE A 458 -15.50 -24.25 -11.82
C ILE A 458 -15.43 -24.12 -10.30
N LEU A 459 -16.55 -23.97 -9.59
CA LEU A 459 -16.57 -23.88 -8.13
C LEU A 459 -15.97 -25.11 -7.47
N LYS A 460 -16.38 -26.30 -7.92
CA LYS A 460 -15.83 -27.57 -7.39
C LYS A 460 -14.33 -27.65 -7.60
N LYS A 461 -13.85 -27.23 -8.79
CA LYS A 461 -12.42 -27.24 -9.08
C LYS A 461 -11.66 -26.21 -8.26
N ALA A 462 -12.20 -25.01 -8.06
CA ALA A 462 -11.60 -23.97 -7.23
C ALA A 462 -11.44 -24.41 -5.76
N GLU A 463 -12.43 -25.14 -5.23
CA GLU A 463 -12.38 -25.71 -3.88
C GLU A 463 -11.20 -26.68 -3.70
N GLU A 464 -10.86 -27.48 -4.72
CA GLU A 464 -9.68 -28.37 -4.69
C GLU A 464 -8.36 -27.62 -4.50
N TYR A 465 -8.27 -26.36 -4.93
CA TYR A 465 -7.11 -25.48 -4.72
C TYR A 465 -7.22 -24.64 -3.42
N GLY A 466 -8.29 -24.81 -2.65
CA GLY A 466 -8.58 -24.02 -1.46
C GLY A 466 -8.88 -22.56 -1.77
N ILE A 467 -9.54 -22.30 -2.91
CA ILE A 467 -10.10 -21.00 -3.29
C ILE A 467 -11.58 -20.99 -2.92
N ASP A 468 -12.00 -19.99 -2.16
CA ASP A 468 -13.39 -19.87 -1.72
C ASP A 468 -14.29 -19.32 -2.83
N LYS A 469 -15.56 -19.74 -2.85
CA LYS A 469 -16.55 -19.22 -3.80
C LYS A 469 -16.71 -17.70 -3.74
N LYS A 470 -16.43 -17.05 -2.59
CA LYS A 470 -16.46 -15.58 -2.48
C LYS A 470 -15.40 -14.91 -3.37
N ASP A 471 -14.37 -15.63 -3.79
CA ASP A 471 -13.32 -15.11 -4.65
C ASP A 471 -13.55 -15.48 -6.14
N ILE A 472 -14.70 -16.09 -6.47
CA ILE A 472 -15.12 -16.42 -7.84
C ILE A 472 -16.31 -15.56 -8.27
N ILE A 473 -16.17 -14.85 -9.38
CA ILE A 473 -17.21 -14.00 -9.98
C ILE A 473 -17.52 -14.54 -11.38
N PHE A 474 -18.76 -14.91 -11.67
CA PHE A 474 -19.10 -15.56 -12.94
C PHE A 474 -19.49 -14.58 -14.04
N ASP A 475 -18.80 -14.62 -15.17
CA ASP A 475 -19.25 -13.99 -16.41
C ASP A 475 -20.02 -15.00 -17.25
N THR A 476 -21.30 -14.72 -17.47
CA THR A 476 -22.17 -15.61 -18.24
C THR A 476 -22.07 -15.40 -19.75
N LEU A 477 -21.18 -14.52 -20.21
CA LEU A 477 -20.87 -14.19 -21.60
C LEU A 477 -22.05 -13.54 -22.33
N ALA A 478 -22.02 -12.21 -22.40
CA ALA A 478 -22.92 -11.45 -23.26
C ALA A 478 -22.55 -11.69 -24.74
N MET A 479 -23.52 -12.19 -25.50
CA MET A 479 -23.38 -12.50 -26.93
C MET A 479 -24.11 -11.47 -27.78
N THR A 480 -23.71 -11.36 -29.05
CA THR A 480 -24.23 -10.36 -29.99
C THR A 480 -25.64 -10.70 -30.46
N ILE A 481 -26.62 -9.86 -30.12
CA ILE A 481 -28.03 -10.12 -30.47
C ILE A 481 -28.33 -10.07 -31.97
N SER A 482 -27.43 -9.44 -32.74
CA SER A 482 -27.46 -9.44 -34.20
C SER A 482 -27.20 -10.82 -34.82
N ALA A 483 -26.54 -11.72 -34.07
CA ALA A 483 -26.23 -13.09 -34.49
C ALA A 483 -27.21 -14.13 -33.89
N ASP A 484 -27.72 -13.89 -32.68
CA ASP A 484 -28.69 -14.77 -31.99
C ASP A 484 -29.68 -13.93 -31.20
N ASN A 485 -30.96 -13.98 -31.59
CA ASN A 485 -32.03 -13.19 -31.00
C ASN A 485 -32.48 -13.67 -29.60
N THR A 486 -32.06 -14.86 -29.16
CA THR A 486 -32.37 -15.39 -27.82
C THR A 486 -31.26 -15.13 -26.80
N SER A 487 -30.08 -14.78 -27.30
CA SER A 487 -28.84 -14.72 -26.52
C SER A 487 -28.89 -13.79 -25.30
N ALA A 488 -29.51 -12.61 -25.43
CA ALA A 488 -29.65 -11.66 -24.34
C ALA A 488 -30.45 -12.26 -23.17
N MET A 489 -31.62 -12.84 -23.45
CA MET A 489 -32.48 -13.43 -22.40
C MET A 489 -31.85 -14.66 -21.76
N THR A 490 -31.13 -15.49 -22.53
CA THR A 490 -30.35 -16.61 -21.99
C THR A 490 -29.28 -16.13 -21.01
N THR A 491 -28.55 -15.07 -21.37
CA THR A 491 -27.51 -14.47 -20.53
C THR A 491 -28.10 -13.95 -19.22
N LEU A 492 -29.21 -13.21 -19.28
CA LEU A 492 -29.90 -12.68 -18.09
C LEU A 492 -30.43 -13.80 -17.19
N LYS A 493 -31.00 -14.87 -17.78
CA LYS A 493 -31.46 -16.05 -17.03
C LYS A 493 -30.30 -16.73 -16.31
N ALA A 494 -29.15 -16.87 -16.96
CA ALA A 494 -27.95 -17.46 -16.36
C ALA A 494 -27.42 -16.61 -15.19
N LEU A 495 -27.37 -15.28 -15.33
CA LEU A 495 -26.97 -14.38 -14.23
C LEU A 495 -27.85 -14.62 -12.99
N LYS A 496 -29.17 -14.61 -13.20
CA LYS A 496 -30.15 -14.80 -12.13
C LYS A 496 -29.98 -16.15 -11.46
N MET A 497 -29.84 -17.22 -12.25
CA MET A 497 -29.63 -18.57 -11.73
C MET A 497 -28.37 -18.68 -10.87
N ILE A 498 -27.24 -18.12 -11.32
CA ILE A 498 -25.99 -18.15 -10.55
C ILE A 498 -26.13 -17.37 -9.23
N ARG A 499 -26.73 -16.17 -9.28
CA ARG A 499 -26.95 -15.37 -8.08
C ARG A 499 -27.86 -16.05 -7.06
N GLU A 500 -29.01 -16.56 -7.50
CA GLU A 500 -30.02 -17.13 -6.60
C GLU A 500 -29.63 -18.52 -6.08
N LYS A 501 -29.00 -19.36 -6.91
CA LYS A 501 -28.73 -20.76 -6.56
C LYS A 501 -27.32 -21.03 -6.04
N LEU A 502 -26.30 -20.32 -6.54
CA LEU A 502 -24.91 -20.48 -6.07
C LEU A 502 -24.50 -19.42 -5.05
N GLY A 503 -25.23 -18.29 -5.00
CA GLY A 503 -24.89 -17.16 -4.13
C GLY A 503 -23.58 -16.46 -4.52
N CYS A 504 -23.06 -16.69 -5.72
CA CYS A 504 -21.82 -16.09 -6.21
C CYS A 504 -22.10 -14.74 -6.87
N HIS A 505 -21.09 -13.87 -6.98
CA HIS A 505 -21.21 -12.65 -7.78
C HIS A 505 -21.14 -12.95 -9.28
N THR A 506 -21.64 -12.02 -10.08
CA THR A 506 -21.69 -12.15 -11.54
C THR A 506 -21.17 -10.89 -12.24
N SER A 507 -20.55 -11.09 -13.39
CA SER A 507 -19.97 -10.07 -14.26
C SER A 507 -20.56 -10.15 -15.67
N LEU A 508 -20.45 -9.06 -16.43
CA LEU A 508 -20.63 -9.06 -17.89
C LEU A 508 -19.77 -7.98 -18.55
N GLY A 509 -19.19 -8.32 -19.70
CA GLY A 509 -18.85 -7.35 -20.75
C GLY A 509 -20.11 -6.82 -21.44
N VAL A 510 -20.74 -5.80 -20.85
CA VAL A 510 -22.07 -5.29 -21.28
C VAL A 510 -22.09 -4.87 -22.75
N SER A 511 -21.01 -4.23 -23.20
CA SER A 511 -20.85 -3.69 -24.56
C SER A 511 -20.91 -4.76 -25.67
N ASN A 512 -20.73 -6.04 -25.34
CA ASN A 512 -20.71 -7.13 -26.31
C ASN A 512 -22.08 -7.40 -26.94
N VAL A 513 -23.17 -7.10 -26.23
CA VAL A 513 -24.54 -7.38 -26.69
C VAL A 513 -24.87 -6.70 -28.02
N SER A 514 -24.29 -5.52 -28.27
CA SER A 514 -24.67 -4.62 -29.36
C SER A 514 -23.75 -4.64 -30.58
N PHE A 515 -22.74 -5.52 -30.66
CA PHE A 515 -21.86 -5.51 -31.84
C PHE A 515 -22.65 -5.77 -33.13
N GLY A 516 -22.32 -5.00 -34.17
CA GLY A 516 -22.97 -5.05 -35.48
C GLY A 516 -24.26 -4.23 -35.59
N LEU A 517 -24.73 -3.58 -34.52
CA LEU A 517 -25.92 -2.73 -34.54
C LEU A 517 -25.59 -1.23 -34.60
N PRO A 518 -26.43 -0.39 -35.21
CA PRO A 518 -26.39 1.07 -35.07
C PRO A 518 -26.87 1.49 -33.66
N GLU A 519 -26.56 2.72 -33.24
CA GLU A 519 -27.03 3.30 -31.96
C GLU A 519 -26.79 2.38 -30.73
N ARG A 520 -25.57 1.81 -30.68
CA ARG A 520 -25.19 0.79 -29.69
C ARG A 520 -25.42 1.20 -28.24
N ASP A 521 -25.23 2.48 -27.91
CA ASP A 521 -25.38 2.99 -26.55
C ASP A 521 -26.80 2.82 -26.00
N ALA A 522 -27.83 2.97 -26.85
CA ALA A 522 -29.22 2.76 -26.43
C ALA A 522 -29.51 1.28 -26.10
N VAL A 523 -29.00 0.36 -26.92
CA VAL A 523 -29.10 -1.08 -26.68
C VAL A 523 -28.32 -1.48 -25.43
N ASN A 524 -27.09 -0.97 -25.27
CA ASN A 524 -26.24 -1.23 -24.13
C ASN A 524 -26.88 -0.75 -22.82
N GLY A 525 -27.40 0.48 -22.76
CA GLY A 525 -28.07 1.02 -21.57
C GLY A 525 -29.31 0.22 -21.16
N THR A 526 -30.13 -0.18 -22.14
CA THR A 526 -31.32 -1.00 -21.89
C THR A 526 -30.94 -2.39 -21.38
N PHE A 527 -30.02 -3.07 -22.07
CA PHE A 527 -29.53 -4.39 -21.66
C PHE A 527 -28.85 -4.35 -20.29
N PHE A 528 -28.09 -3.29 -20.00
CA PHE A 528 -27.45 -3.08 -18.71
C PHE A 528 -28.49 -2.99 -17.59
N THR A 529 -29.55 -2.19 -17.76
CA THR A 529 -30.65 -2.10 -16.80
C THR A 529 -31.31 -3.46 -16.56
N MET A 530 -31.54 -4.23 -17.63
CA MET A 530 -32.06 -5.60 -17.53
C MET A 530 -31.09 -6.51 -16.77
N ALA A 531 -29.78 -6.41 -17.01
CA ALA A 531 -28.78 -7.21 -16.31
C ALA A 531 -28.70 -6.88 -14.82
N LEU A 532 -28.73 -5.59 -14.45
CA LEU A 532 -28.76 -5.12 -13.07
C LEU A 532 -29.95 -5.71 -12.28
N THR A 533 -31.13 -5.73 -12.89
CA THR A 533 -32.34 -6.33 -12.28
C THR A 533 -32.34 -7.87 -12.24
N ASN A 534 -31.49 -8.52 -13.04
CA ASN A 534 -31.32 -9.98 -13.06
C ASN A 534 -30.06 -10.45 -12.31
N GLY A 535 -29.49 -9.59 -11.47
CA GLY A 535 -28.46 -9.97 -10.51
C GLY A 535 -27.01 -9.66 -10.92
N LEU A 536 -26.80 -8.88 -11.99
CA LEU A 536 -25.45 -8.40 -12.35
C LEU A 536 -24.78 -7.69 -11.16
N SER A 537 -23.59 -8.14 -10.77
CA SER A 537 -22.85 -7.60 -9.62
C SER A 537 -21.74 -6.63 -10.02
N THR A 538 -21.20 -6.82 -11.20
CA THR A 538 -20.15 -5.98 -11.75
C THR A 538 -20.27 -5.92 -13.26
N ALA A 539 -19.85 -4.80 -13.86
CA ALA A 539 -19.99 -4.56 -15.29
C ALA A 539 -18.66 -4.06 -15.88
N ILE A 540 -18.12 -4.80 -16.84
CA ILE A 540 -17.06 -4.30 -17.71
C ILE A 540 -17.75 -3.47 -18.78
N MET A 541 -17.60 -2.14 -18.69
CA MET A 541 -18.32 -1.19 -19.53
C MET A 541 -17.53 0.09 -19.79
N ASN A 542 -17.98 0.85 -20.78
CA ASN A 542 -17.43 2.17 -21.11
C ASN A 542 -18.01 3.26 -20.19
N PRO A 543 -17.24 3.82 -19.23
CA PRO A 543 -17.76 4.83 -18.30
C PRO A 543 -18.10 6.17 -18.98
N PHE A 544 -17.70 6.37 -20.23
CA PHE A 544 -18.06 7.54 -21.03
C PHE A 544 -19.44 7.43 -21.69
N SER A 545 -20.10 6.27 -21.63
CA SER A 545 -21.44 6.10 -22.21
C SER A 545 -22.49 6.73 -21.30
N THR A 546 -23.01 7.89 -21.72
CA THR A 546 -24.03 8.62 -20.98
C THR A 546 -25.28 7.76 -20.71
N GLU A 547 -25.70 6.92 -21.66
CA GLU A 547 -26.88 6.07 -21.51
C GLU A 547 -26.67 4.96 -20.48
N MET A 548 -25.48 4.34 -20.44
CA MET A 548 -25.17 3.36 -19.40
C MET A 548 -25.05 4.02 -18.01
N MET A 549 -24.42 5.19 -17.90
CA MET A 549 -24.32 5.91 -16.63
C MET A 549 -25.69 6.38 -16.12
N LYS A 550 -26.56 6.90 -16.99
CA LYS A 550 -27.96 7.21 -16.64
C LYS A 550 -28.68 5.97 -16.11
N SER A 551 -28.51 4.83 -16.78
CA SER A 551 -29.11 3.55 -16.39
C SER A 551 -28.62 3.12 -15.00
N TYR A 552 -27.33 3.24 -14.73
CA TYR A 552 -26.71 2.90 -13.45
C TYR A 552 -27.27 3.74 -12.29
N TYR A 553 -27.17 5.07 -12.37
CA TYR A 553 -27.61 5.94 -11.27
C TYR A 553 -29.13 5.91 -11.08
N SER A 554 -29.90 5.76 -12.16
CA SER A 554 -31.35 5.55 -12.06
C SER A 554 -31.66 4.23 -11.36
N TYR A 555 -30.94 3.16 -11.68
CA TYR A 555 -31.08 1.87 -10.99
C TYR A 555 -30.73 1.98 -9.50
N LEU A 556 -29.62 2.64 -9.12
CA LEU A 556 -29.26 2.81 -7.72
C LEU A 556 -30.34 3.56 -6.92
N ALA A 557 -30.86 4.66 -7.48
CA ALA A 557 -31.95 5.42 -6.86
C ALA A 557 -33.23 4.57 -6.73
N LEU A 558 -33.63 3.87 -7.79
CA LEU A 558 -34.85 3.05 -7.80
C LEU A 558 -34.75 1.81 -6.91
N SER A 559 -33.55 1.26 -6.73
CA SER A 559 -33.30 0.08 -5.89
C SER A 559 -33.03 0.41 -4.41
N GLY A 560 -33.04 1.69 -4.04
CA GLY A 560 -32.75 2.14 -2.67
C GLY A 560 -31.27 2.02 -2.27
N MET A 561 -30.37 1.89 -3.25
CA MET A 561 -28.91 1.83 -3.05
C MET A 561 -28.24 3.21 -3.11
N ASP A 562 -29.01 4.27 -3.39
CA ASP A 562 -28.59 5.67 -3.33
C ASP A 562 -29.37 6.39 -2.24
N GLU A 563 -28.77 6.53 -1.06
CA GLU A 563 -29.40 7.18 0.09
C GLU A 563 -29.74 8.64 -0.26
N ASN A 564 -31.01 9.02 -0.04
CA ASN A 564 -31.56 10.33 -0.40
C ASN A 564 -31.41 10.73 -1.88
N CYS A 565 -31.12 9.77 -2.78
CA CYS A 565 -30.84 10.01 -4.19
C CYS A 565 -29.67 11.00 -4.44
N GLU A 566 -28.73 11.14 -3.51
CA GLU A 566 -27.66 12.14 -3.58
C GLU A 566 -26.77 11.98 -4.81
N ASN A 567 -26.37 10.74 -5.12
CA ASN A 567 -25.51 10.47 -6.27
C ASN A 567 -26.27 10.74 -7.58
N TYR A 568 -27.53 10.32 -7.65
CA TYR A 568 -28.38 10.60 -8.81
C TYR A 568 -28.54 12.10 -9.04
N ILE A 569 -28.84 12.89 -8.00
CA ILE A 569 -29.00 14.34 -8.12
C ILE A 569 -27.72 15.01 -8.62
N ARG A 570 -26.56 14.62 -8.05
CA ARG A 570 -25.25 15.13 -8.47
C ARG A 570 -24.98 14.86 -9.95
N GLU A 571 -25.22 13.64 -10.40
CA GLU A 571 -24.91 13.24 -11.78
C GLU A 571 -25.96 13.69 -12.80
N ALA A 572 -27.22 13.87 -12.40
CA ALA A 572 -28.27 14.41 -13.26
C ALA A 572 -27.92 15.82 -13.77
N ALA A 573 -27.27 16.64 -12.94
CA ALA A 573 -26.75 17.95 -13.35
C ALA A 573 -25.67 17.81 -14.45
N ASN A 574 -24.78 16.81 -14.32
CA ASN A 574 -23.77 16.51 -15.34
C ASN A 574 -24.40 16.05 -16.65
N PHE A 575 -25.42 15.18 -16.61
CA PHE A 575 -26.12 14.70 -17.81
C PHE A 575 -26.84 15.83 -18.55
N ALA A 576 -27.48 16.75 -17.83
CA ALA A 576 -28.13 17.92 -18.42
C ALA A 576 -27.14 18.88 -19.10
N THR A 577 -25.92 18.96 -18.58
CA THR A 577 -24.86 19.83 -19.10
C THR A 577 -24.27 19.24 -20.39
N VAL A 578 -24.00 17.93 -20.42
CA VAL A 578 -23.54 17.21 -21.62
C VAL A 578 -24.55 17.33 -22.76
N ALA A 579 -25.85 17.21 -22.46
CA ALA A 579 -26.93 17.38 -23.43
C ALA A 579 -26.96 18.80 -24.03
N LYS A 580 -26.65 19.84 -23.26
CA LYS A 580 -26.56 21.23 -23.73
C LYS A 580 -25.29 21.51 -24.54
N SER A 581 -24.14 20.94 -24.16
CA SER A 581 -22.89 21.08 -24.91
C SER A 581 -22.89 20.35 -26.25
N ALA A 582 -23.62 19.22 -26.35
CA ALA A 582 -23.78 18.49 -27.61
C ALA A 582 -24.67 19.26 -28.64
N ALA A 583 -25.47 20.23 -28.18
CA ALA A 583 -26.33 21.06 -29.02
C ALA A 583 -25.66 22.35 -29.53
N LEU A 584 -24.45 22.67 -29.08
CA LEU A 584 -23.65 23.81 -29.57
C LEU A 584 -22.59 23.29 -30.55
N PRO A 585 -22.30 24.02 -31.65
CA PRO A 585 -21.22 23.63 -32.54
C PRO A 585 -19.90 23.66 -31.76
N VAL A 586 -19.22 22.51 -31.70
CA VAL A 586 -17.90 22.35 -31.10
C VAL A 586 -16.94 23.29 -31.79
N LYS A 587 -16.63 24.44 -31.17
CA LYS A 587 -15.36 25.10 -31.44
C LYS A 587 -14.30 24.11 -30.98
N LYS A 588 -13.36 23.76 -31.86
CA LYS A 588 -12.09 23.18 -31.44
C LYS A 588 -11.50 24.15 -30.43
N GLU A 589 -11.61 23.85 -29.14
CA GLU A 589 -10.81 24.53 -28.15
C GLU A 589 -9.35 24.23 -28.52
N GLU A 590 -8.61 25.29 -28.81
CA GLU A 590 -7.16 25.22 -28.80
C GLU A 590 -6.75 24.75 -27.40
N PRO A 591 -5.79 23.82 -27.27
CA PRO A 591 -5.35 23.36 -25.97
C PRO A 591 -4.91 24.58 -25.15
N ASN A 592 -5.54 24.77 -24.00
CA ASN A 592 -5.16 25.82 -23.07
C ASN A 592 -3.90 25.33 -22.35
N THR A 593 -2.75 25.45 -23.02
CA THR A 593 -1.47 24.80 -22.68
C THR A 593 -0.99 25.10 -21.26
N SER A 594 -1.38 26.24 -20.71
CA SER A 594 -1.13 26.67 -19.32
C SER A 594 -1.81 25.72 -18.31
N GLY A 595 -3.15 25.65 -18.29
CA GLY A 595 -3.89 24.74 -17.40
C GLY A 595 -3.60 23.25 -17.63
N ASP A 596 -3.24 22.87 -18.85
CA ASP A 596 -2.88 21.49 -19.19
C ASP A 596 -1.56 21.04 -18.52
N LEU A 597 -0.57 21.95 -18.37
CA LEU A 597 0.69 21.64 -17.69
C LEU A 597 0.45 21.46 -16.19
N GLN A 598 -0.31 22.36 -15.57
CA GLN A 598 -0.68 22.24 -14.15
C GLN A 598 -1.39 20.91 -13.88
N ALA A 599 -2.35 20.55 -14.72
CA ALA A 599 -3.10 19.30 -14.60
C ALA A 599 -2.26 18.05 -14.90
N ALA A 600 -1.24 18.16 -15.76
CA ALA A 600 -0.30 17.06 -16.01
C ALA A 600 0.65 16.85 -14.82
N ILE A 601 1.17 17.93 -14.22
CA ILE A 601 2.00 17.89 -13.02
C ILE A 601 1.20 17.37 -11.83
N ALA A 602 -0.03 17.87 -11.61
CA ALA A 602 -0.87 17.42 -10.50
C ALA A 602 -1.21 15.93 -10.57
N ARG A 603 -1.26 15.34 -11.77
CA ARG A 603 -1.51 13.91 -12.02
C ARG A 603 -0.23 13.07 -12.09
N GLY A 604 0.96 13.66 -11.93
CA GLY A 604 2.23 12.96 -12.03
C GLY A 604 2.59 12.46 -13.44
N PHE A 605 2.06 13.08 -14.50
CA PHE A 605 2.35 12.70 -15.88
C PHE A 605 3.69 13.28 -16.35
N LYS A 606 4.78 12.57 -16.06
CA LYS A 606 6.16 12.97 -16.39
C LYS A 606 6.36 13.37 -17.86
N ASP A 607 6.18 12.42 -18.79
CA ASP A 607 6.44 12.64 -20.22
C ASP A 607 5.55 13.74 -20.82
N LYS A 608 4.30 13.80 -20.37
CA LYS A 608 3.34 14.83 -20.80
C LYS A 608 3.75 16.21 -20.28
N SER A 609 4.22 16.30 -19.04
CA SER A 609 4.68 17.57 -18.46
C SER A 609 5.87 18.11 -19.25
N ALA A 610 6.87 17.27 -19.56
CA ALA A 610 8.00 17.66 -20.40
C ALA A 610 7.57 18.15 -21.80
N ALA A 611 6.64 17.44 -22.45
CA ALA A 611 6.13 17.82 -23.76
C ALA A 611 5.36 19.15 -23.72
N LEU A 612 4.48 19.35 -22.74
CA LEU A 612 3.71 20.59 -22.58
C LEU A 612 4.62 21.79 -22.24
N THR A 613 5.63 21.58 -21.40
CA THR A 613 6.63 22.61 -21.11
C THR A 613 7.41 23.01 -22.36
N THR A 614 7.78 22.06 -23.21
CA THR A 614 8.44 22.34 -24.51
C THR A 614 7.56 23.23 -25.40
N GLU A 615 6.24 23.00 -25.40
CA GLU A 615 5.31 23.82 -26.17
C GLU A 615 5.15 25.22 -25.58
N LEU A 616 5.02 25.34 -24.25
CA LEU A 616 4.90 26.62 -23.56
C LEU A 616 6.14 27.49 -23.71
N LEU A 617 7.33 26.90 -23.78
CA LEU A 617 8.59 27.65 -24.01
C LEU A 617 8.63 28.36 -25.37
N LYS A 618 7.76 28.01 -26.32
CA LYS A 618 7.64 28.74 -27.59
C LYS A 618 6.98 30.11 -27.41
N THR A 619 6.19 30.30 -26.35
CA THR A 619 5.32 31.49 -26.18
C THR A 619 5.47 32.19 -24.83
N LYS A 620 6.00 31.52 -23.79
CA LYS A 620 6.24 32.06 -22.45
C LYS A 620 7.73 32.01 -22.08
N ALA A 621 8.15 32.98 -21.25
CA ALA A 621 9.49 32.98 -20.69
C ALA A 621 9.69 31.80 -19.71
N PRO A 622 10.88 31.18 -19.66
CA PRO A 622 11.19 30.04 -18.79
C PRO A 622 10.78 30.24 -17.31
N LEU A 623 11.13 31.40 -16.72
CA LEU A 623 10.80 31.71 -15.32
C LEU A 623 9.29 31.92 -15.08
N SER A 624 8.56 32.45 -16.06
CA SER A 624 7.10 32.60 -15.96
C SER A 624 6.41 31.24 -15.92
N ILE A 625 6.90 30.24 -16.68
CA ILE A 625 6.35 28.87 -16.64
C ILE A 625 6.55 28.25 -15.25
N VAL A 626 7.71 28.48 -14.63
CA VAL A 626 7.96 28.02 -13.25
C VAL A 626 6.96 28.64 -12.27
N GLN A 627 6.82 29.97 -12.30
CA GLN A 627 6.02 30.73 -11.32
C GLN A 627 4.51 30.58 -11.52
N GLU A 628 4.05 30.51 -12.77
CA GLU A 628 2.61 30.49 -13.11
C GLU A 628 2.04 29.08 -13.30
N GLU A 629 2.87 28.08 -13.63
CA GLU A 629 2.40 26.72 -13.91
C GLU A 629 2.92 25.70 -12.88
N ILE A 630 4.25 25.60 -12.73
CA ILE A 630 4.85 24.50 -11.96
C ILE A 630 4.61 24.67 -10.46
N ILE A 631 4.94 25.85 -9.90
CA ILE A 631 4.77 26.14 -8.46
C ILE A 631 3.28 26.04 -8.04
N PRO A 632 2.32 26.64 -8.76
CA PRO A 632 0.90 26.51 -8.40
C PRO A 632 0.38 25.07 -8.42
N ALA A 633 0.85 24.25 -9.37
CA ALA A 633 0.49 22.83 -9.42
C ALA A 633 1.02 22.07 -8.19
N LEU A 634 2.30 22.29 -7.83
CA LEU A 634 2.90 21.70 -6.63
C LEU A 634 2.21 22.16 -5.35
N ASN A 635 1.82 23.43 -5.25
CA ASN A 635 1.07 23.96 -4.11
C ASN A 635 -0.30 23.28 -3.97
N THR A 636 -1.02 23.10 -5.09
CA THR A 636 -2.32 22.41 -5.07
C THR A 636 -2.19 20.97 -4.57
N VAL A 637 -1.14 20.26 -5.01
CA VAL A 637 -0.87 18.89 -4.57
C VAL A 637 -0.42 18.84 -3.10
N GLY A 638 0.44 19.78 -2.68
CA GLY A 638 0.87 19.92 -1.29
C GLY A 638 -0.30 20.22 -0.34
N GLU A 639 -1.18 21.16 -0.70
CA GLU A 639 -2.42 21.45 0.04
C GLU A 639 -3.34 20.22 0.12
N GLY A 640 -3.45 19.46 -0.98
CA GLY A 640 -4.20 18.21 -1.01
C GLY A 640 -3.61 17.13 -0.09
N PHE A 641 -2.28 17.04 0.01
CA PHE A 641 -1.58 16.13 0.90
C PHE A 641 -1.81 16.49 2.37
N GLU A 642 -1.72 17.78 2.72
CA GLU A 642 -2.01 18.28 4.07
C GLU A 642 -3.48 18.09 4.46
N ALA A 643 -4.38 18.30 3.51
CA ALA A 643 -5.81 18.05 3.67
C ALA A 643 -6.16 16.55 3.70
N LYS A 644 -5.17 15.64 3.61
CA LYS A 644 -5.33 14.19 3.59
C LYS A 644 -6.23 13.68 2.45
N LYS A 645 -6.27 14.44 1.34
CA LYS A 645 -7.00 14.11 0.10
C LYS A 645 -6.10 13.44 -0.94
N ILE A 646 -4.81 13.73 -0.86
CA ILE A 646 -3.75 13.18 -1.71
C ILE A 646 -2.79 12.40 -0.80
N TYR A 647 -2.25 11.28 -1.28
CA TYR A 647 -1.30 10.46 -0.52
C TYR A 647 0.12 10.64 -1.03
N LEU A 648 1.09 10.15 -0.24
CA LEU A 648 2.51 10.27 -0.56
C LEU A 648 2.87 9.83 -1.99
N PRO A 649 2.32 8.73 -2.54
CA PRO A 649 2.59 8.33 -3.92
C PRO A 649 2.30 9.42 -4.95
N GLN A 650 1.13 10.05 -4.84
CA GLN A 650 0.69 11.10 -5.76
C GLN A 650 1.54 12.37 -5.61
N LEU A 651 1.93 12.73 -4.38
CA LEU A 651 2.83 13.85 -4.11
C LEU A 651 4.19 13.65 -4.78
N LEU A 652 4.81 12.47 -4.60
CA LEU A 652 6.11 12.15 -5.18
C LEU A 652 6.06 12.12 -6.71
N MET A 653 5.00 11.58 -7.29
CA MET A 653 4.85 11.55 -8.74
C MET A 653 4.61 12.94 -9.34
N SER A 654 3.85 13.78 -8.64
CA SER A 654 3.70 15.18 -9.04
C SER A 654 5.03 15.92 -9.01
N ALA A 655 5.81 15.69 -7.96
CA ALA A 655 7.18 16.16 -7.83
C ALA A 655 8.09 15.70 -8.98
N GLU A 656 8.06 14.42 -9.37
CA GLU A 656 8.82 13.92 -10.53
C GLU A 656 8.37 14.54 -11.86
N ALA A 657 7.06 14.74 -12.04
CA ALA A 657 6.52 15.38 -13.23
C ALA A 657 6.95 16.86 -13.31
N ALA A 658 6.93 17.57 -12.18
CA ALA A 658 7.45 18.92 -12.06
C ALA A 658 8.96 18.97 -12.35
N LYS A 659 9.75 18.04 -11.80
CA LYS A 659 11.18 17.92 -12.08
C LYS A 659 11.45 17.74 -13.57
N SER A 660 10.68 16.88 -14.25
CA SER A 660 10.81 16.67 -15.68
C SER A 660 10.47 17.93 -16.49
N ALA A 661 9.50 18.74 -16.04
CA ALA A 661 9.24 20.05 -16.63
C ALA A 661 10.41 21.02 -16.38
N PHE A 662 10.95 21.07 -15.16
CA PHE A 662 12.13 21.88 -14.82
C PHE A 662 13.37 21.52 -15.64
N GLU A 663 13.63 20.24 -15.90
CA GLU A 663 14.76 19.80 -16.73
C GLU A 663 14.67 20.35 -18.16
N VAL A 664 13.47 20.39 -18.74
CA VAL A 664 13.21 21.00 -20.05
C VAL A 664 13.47 22.51 -20.02
N ILE A 665 13.02 23.20 -18.97
CA ILE A 665 13.27 24.64 -18.77
C ILE A 665 14.78 24.91 -18.67
N LYS A 666 15.50 24.14 -17.85
CA LYS A 666 16.94 24.28 -17.64
C LYS A 666 17.73 24.06 -18.93
N ALA A 667 17.35 23.05 -19.72
CA ALA A 667 17.96 22.80 -21.03
C ALA A 667 17.77 23.96 -22.02
N ASN A 668 16.69 24.74 -21.88
CA ASN A 668 16.38 25.90 -22.73
C ASN A 668 17.05 27.20 -22.24
N MET A 669 17.38 27.32 -20.95
CA MET A 669 17.97 28.53 -20.34
C MET A 669 19.50 28.63 -20.50
N GLY A 670 20.20 27.54 -20.83
CA GLY A 670 21.68 27.52 -20.85
C GLY A 670 22.30 27.69 -19.45
N ASP A 671 23.60 28.02 -19.34
CA ASP A 671 24.33 28.27 -18.07
C ASP A 671 23.84 29.51 -17.27
N ALA A 672 22.64 30.01 -17.54
CA ALA A 672 22.01 31.01 -16.69
C ALA A 672 21.75 30.41 -15.30
N LYS A 673 22.63 30.70 -14.34
CA LYS A 673 22.45 30.36 -12.93
C LYS A 673 21.13 30.95 -12.46
N THR A 674 20.21 30.08 -12.06
CA THR A 674 19.11 30.47 -11.17
C THR A 674 19.73 30.84 -9.83
N ASP A 675 19.50 32.07 -9.35
CA ASP A 675 19.73 32.39 -7.93
C ASP A 675 18.75 31.49 -7.13
N GLY A 676 19.25 30.36 -6.62
CA GLY A 676 18.46 29.42 -5.82
C GLY A 676 17.97 30.08 -4.53
N LYS A 677 16.89 29.56 -3.94
CA LYS A 677 16.29 30.08 -2.68
C LYS A 677 17.16 29.84 -1.42
N GLY A 678 18.48 29.76 -1.57
CA GLY A 678 19.42 29.41 -0.50
C GLY A 678 19.76 27.92 -0.45
N LYS A 679 20.82 27.61 0.31
CA LYS A 679 21.35 26.25 0.51
C LYS A 679 20.87 25.64 1.83
N ILE A 680 20.49 24.37 1.80
CA ILE A 680 20.00 23.61 2.97
C ILE A 680 20.79 22.30 3.07
N VAL A 681 21.21 21.94 4.28
CA VAL A 681 21.76 20.60 4.55
C VAL A 681 20.65 19.70 5.07
N ILE A 682 20.60 18.46 4.59
CA ILE A 682 19.72 17.42 5.14
C ILE A 682 20.50 16.15 5.45
N ALA A 683 20.16 15.48 6.55
CA ALA A 683 20.80 14.23 6.96
C ALA A 683 19.86 13.36 7.82
N THR A 684 20.03 12.05 7.75
CA THR A 684 19.57 11.18 8.84
C THR A 684 20.70 11.04 9.84
N VAL A 685 20.33 11.07 11.12
CA VAL A 685 21.30 11.14 12.22
C VAL A 685 22.08 9.84 12.36
N LYS A 686 23.23 9.90 13.02
CA LYS A 686 24.11 8.75 13.24
C LYS A 686 23.37 7.51 13.75
N GLY A 687 23.63 6.39 13.09
CA GLY A 687 23.05 5.08 13.29
C GLY A 687 21.63 4.91 12.77
N ASP A 688 21.02 5.96 12.23
CA ASP A 688 19.79 5.85 11.49
C ASP A 688 20.07 5.70 10.00
N ILE A 689 19.62 4.58 9.44
CA ILE A 689 19.79 4.31 8.02
C ILE A 689 18.50 4.54 7.21
N HIS A 690 17.41 4.91 7.87
CA HIS A 690 16.10 5.05 7.25
C HIS A 690 15.99 6.44 6.65
N ASP A 691 16.22 6.54 5.33
CA ASP A 691 16.35 7.81 4.62
C ASP A 691 15.09 8.22 3.85
N ILE A 692 13.99 7.48 4.00
CA ILE A 692 12.72 7.73 3.30
C ILE A 692 12.22 9.16 3.55
N GLY A 693 12.00 9.54 4.82
CA GLY A 693 11.50 10.87 5.18
C GLY A 693 12.42 11.99 4.68
N LYS A 694 13.74 11.82 4.87
CA LYS A 694 14.76 12.76 4.36
C LYS A 694 14.70 12.91 2.84
N ASN A 695 14.59 11.81 2.09
CA ASN A 695 14.56 11.82 0.63
C ASN A 695 13.28 12.49 0.10
N ILE A 696 12.15 12.33 0.79
CA ILE A 696 10.90 13.05 0.47
C ILE A 696 11.11 14.56 0.68
N VAL A 697 11.63 14.97 1.83
CA VAL A 697 11.94 16.37 2.14
C VAL A 697 12.91 16.97 1.11
N ARG A 698 13.97 16.22 0.76
CA ARG A 698 14.92 16.60 -0.29
C ARG A 698 14.22 16.93 -1.60
N LEU A 699 13.43 15.98 -2.09
CA LEU A 699 12.77 16.08 -3.39
C LEU A 699 11.85 17.30 -3.43
N LEU A 700 11.10 17.55 -2.36
CA LEU A 700 10.23 18.72 -2.26
C LEU A 700 11.04 20.02 -2.22
N LEU A 701 12.08 20.11 -1.37
CA LEU A 701 12.93 21.30 -1.31
C LEU A 701 13.58 21.61 -2.67
N GLU A 702 14.13 20.61 -3.37
CA GLU A 702 14.69 20.78 -4.72
C GLU A 702 13.63 21.30 -5.71
N ASN A 703 12.41 20.77 -5.66
CA ASN A 703 11.31 21.21 -6.54
C ASN A 703 10.79 22.62 -6.26
N TYR A 704 10.93 23.09 -5.01
CA TYR A 704 10.58 24.46 -4.62
C TYR A 704 11.72 25.46 -4.89
N GLY A 705 12.84 25.01 -5.46
CA GLY A 705 13.95 25.84 -5.92
C GLY A 705 15.08 26.05 -4.91
N PHE A 706 15.15 25.24 -3.85
CA PHE A 706 16.26 25.24 -2.89
C PHE A 706 17.44 24.40 -3.40
N ASP A 707 18.66 24.79 -3.03
CA ASP A 707 19.87 23.99 -3.27
C ASP A 707 20.10 23.07 -2.05
N VAL A 708 19.96 21.76 -2.24
CA VAL A 708 19.94 20.80 -1.13
C VAL A 708 21.22 19.97 -1.11
N LEU A 709 22.03 20.17 -0.07
CA LEU A 709 23.17 19.32 0.25
C LEU A 709 22.72 18.14 1.10
N ASP A 710 22.49 17.02 0.44
CA ASP A 710 22.12 15.76 1.07
C ASP A 710 23.37 14.99 1.54
N LEU A 711 23.58 14.95 2.86
CA LEU A 711 24.71 14.20 3.46
C LEU A 711 24.43 12.69 3.57
N GLY A 712 23.22 12.26 3.20
CA GLY A 712 22.83 10.86 3.20
C GLY A 712 22.40 10.37 4.57
N LYS A 713 22.89 9.18 4.93
CA LYS A 713 22.43 8.43 6.10
C LYS A 713 23.53 7.93 6.99
N ASP A 714 23.19 7.66 8.25
CA ASP A 714 24.14 7.35 9.30
C ASP A 714 25.24 8.43 9.40
N VAL A 715 24.80 9.70 9.45
CA VAL A 715 25.72 10.84 9.36
C VAL A 715 26.17 11.28 10.76
N ALA A 716 27.49 11.33 10.97
CA ALA A 716 28.06 11.78 12.23
C ALA A 716 27.80 13.29 12.48
N PRO A 717 27.59 13.72 13.74
CA PRO A 717 27.41 15.13 14.08
C PRO A 717 28.51 16.06 13.52
N GLU A 718 29.76 15.60 13.54
CA GLU A 718 30.93 16.34 13.06
C GLU A 718 30.86 16.60 11.56
N THR A 719 30.44 15.61 10.77
CA THR A 719 30.28 15.73 9.32
C THR A 719 29.21 16.76 8.96
N ILE A 720 28.11 16.82 9.72
CA ILE A 720 27.06 17.83 9.54
C ILE A 720 27.60 19.22 9.83
N LEU A 721 28.33 19.38 10.94
CA LEU A 721 28.97 20.65 11.30
C LEU A 721 29.98 21.11 10.23
N GLU A 722 30.83 20.21 9.74
CA GLU A 722 31.82 20.50 8.69
C GLU A 722 31.14 21.00 7.40
N ALA A 723 30.05 20.35 6.98
CA ALA A 723 29.27 20.78 5.82
C ALA A 723 28.66 22.17 6.02
N VAL A 724 28.10 22.44 7.21
CA VAL A 724 27.51 23.75 7.54
C VAL A 724 28.55 24.87 7.50
N LEU A 725 29.74 24.62 8.04
CA LEU A 725 30.85 25.57 8.03
C LEU A 725 31.43 25.80 6.64
N ALA A 726 31.60 24.73 5.84
CA ALA A 726 32.20 24.81 4.51
C ALA A 726 31.33 25.60 3.52
N GLU A 727 30.01 25.41 3.58
CA GLU A 727 29.06 25.98 2.61
C GLU A 727 28.26 27.17 3.18
N ASN A 728 28.54 27.60 4.42
CA ASN A 728 27.85 28.68 5.14
C ASN A 728 26.31 28.49 5.16
N ILE A 729 25.88 27.33 5.62
CA ILE A 729 24.49 26.88 5.56
C ILE A 729 23.66 27.50 6.69
N ALA A 730 22.54 28.13 6.36
CA ALA A 730 21.66 28.77 7.35
C ALA A 730 20.57 27.84 7.92
N LEU A 731 20.28 26.71 7.27
CA LEU A 731 19.26 25.75 7.70
C LEU A 731 19.72 24.30 7.54
N VAL A 732 19.56 23.51 8.61
CA VAL A 732 19.82 22.06 8.65
C VAL A 732 18.52 21.31 8.97
N GLY A 733 18.20 20.31 8.16
CA GLY A 733 17.13 19.34 8.41
C GLY A 733 17.66 18.01 8.93
N LEU A 734 17.19 17.56 10.09
CA LEU A 734 17.57 16.26 10.67
C LEU A 734 16.37 15.31 10.72
N SER A 735 16.61 14.03 10.40
CA SER A 735 15.60 12.98 10.45
C SER A 735 16.04 11.76 11.26
N ALA A 736 15.10 11.17 12.01
CA ALA A 736 15.27 9.89 12.70
C ALA A 736 13.96 9.05 12.66
N LEU A 737 14.08 7.75 12.44
CA LEU A 737 12.98 6.79 12.48
C LEU A 737 12.96 5.99 13.79
N MET A 738 14.11 5.64 14.35
CA MET A 738 14.19 4.77 15.53
C MET A 738 14.30 5.57 16.82
N THR A 739 13.63 5.14 17.90
CA THR A 739 13.82 5.74 19.23
C THR A 739 15.27 5.61 19.73
N THR A 740 16.02 4.65 19.20
CA THR A 740 17.44 4.43 19.50
C THR A 740 18.38 5.46 18.88
N THR A 741 17.96 6.19 17.84
CA THR A 741 18.79 7.16 17.11
C THR A 741 18.49 8.61 17.49
N VAL A 742 17.37 8.86 18.18
CA VAL A 742 16.99 10.22 18.61
C VAL A 742 18.05 10.91 19.49
N PRO A 743 18.76 10.24 20.42
CA PRO A 743 19.84 10.90 21.16
C PRO A 743 20.98 11.44 20.28
N ALA A 744 21.26 10.82 19.12
CA ALA A 744 22.24 11.33 18.17
C ALA A 744 21.77 12.63 17.49
N MET A 745 20.45 12.82 17.36
CA MET A 745 19.85 14.07 16.91
C MET A 745 20.13 15.21 17.92
N GLU A 746 19.90 14.95 19.21
CA GLU A 746 20.18 15.92 20.28
C GLU A 746 21.68 16.28 20.32
N GLU A 747 22.57 15.29 20.18
CA GLU A 747 24.01 15.51 20.12
C GLU A 747 24.39 16.44 18.95
N THR A 748 23.79 16.22 17.77
CA THR A 748 23.98 17.05 16.58
C THR A 748 23.52 18.48 16.81
N ILE A 749 22.31 18.68 17.35
CA ILE A 749 21.77 20.02 17.64
C ILE A 749 22.68 20.76 18.63
N ARG A 750 23.09 20.09 19.71
CA ARG A 750 23.98 20.68 20.72
C ARG A 750 25.32 21.12 20.11
N LEU A 751 25.89 20.31 19.21
CA LEU A 751 27.14 20.64 18.52
C LEU A 751 26.96 21.86 17.60
N LEU A 752 25.90 21.90 16.80
CA LEU A 752 25.58 23.03 15.91
C LEU A 752 25.36 24.32 16.71
N ARG A 753 24.62 24.28 17.82
CA ARG A 753 24.42 25.44 18.69
C ARG A 753 25.72 25.99 19.27
N ALA A 754 26.65 25.12 19.63
CA ALA A 754 27.92 25.53 20.22
C ALA A 754 28.88 26.16 19.19
N LYS A 755 28.80 25.78 17.91
CA LYS A 755 29.79 26.13 16.88
C LYS A 755 29.27 27.07 15.79
N VAL A 756 28.00 26.97 15.44
CA VAL A 756 27.32 27.72 14.37
C VAL A 756 25.93 28.19 14.83
N PRO A 757 25.83 29.05 15.86
CA PRO A 757 24.55 29.44 16.47
C PRO A 757 23.60 30.19 15.53
N PHE A 758 24.11 30.71 14.41
CA PHE A 758 23.29 31.31 13.35
C PHE A 758 22.50 30.29 12.54
N CYS A 759 22.95 29.03 12.50
CA CYS A 759 22.32 27.96 11.74
C CYS A 759 21.06 27.47 12.46
N LYS A 760 19.94 27.47 11.75
CA LYS A 760 18.65 26.98 12.23
C LYS A 760 18.53 25.48 12.00
N VAL A 761 17.87 24.78 12.91
CA VAL A 761 17.68 23.33 12.84
C VAL A 761 16.20 22.99 12.87
N VAL A 762 15.73 22.35 11.80
CA VAL A 762 14.40 21.74 11.70
C VAL A 762 14.54 20.22 11.85
N VAL A 763 13.65 19.62 12.64
CA VAL A 763 13.67 18.16 12.90
C VAL A 763 12.34 17.51 12.53
N GLY A 764 12.41 16.25 12.12
CA GLY A 764 11.23 15.42 11.85
C GLY A 764 11.55 13.92 11.95
N GLY A 765 10.53 13.09 11.78
CA GLY A 765 10.65 11.63 11.89
C GLY A 765 9.51 10.97 12.65
N ALA A 766 9.26 9.68 12.41
CA ALA A 766 8.08 8.98 12.94
C ALA A 766 8.03 8.91 14.47
N VAL A 767 9.18 9.02 15.13
CA VAL A 767 9.31 8.97 16.59
C VAL A 767 9.41 10.35 17.24
N LEU A 768 9.30 11.44 16.46
CA LEU A 768 9.44 12.82 16.94
C LEU A 768 8.05 13.47 17.16
N THR A 769 7.95 14.25 18.23
CA THR A 769 6.82 15.13 18.54
C THR A 769 7.30 16.58 18.68
N GLU A 770 6.37 17.54 18.60
CA GLU A 770 6.70 18.96 18.76
C GLU A 770 7.34 19.26 20.13
N ASP A 771 6.81 18.66 21.19
CA ASP A 771 7.35 18.81 22.54
C ASP A 771 8.75 18.23 22.67
N TYR A 772 8.99 17.05 22.07
CA TYR A 772 10.31 16.43 22.06
C TYR A 772 11.33 17.28 21.31
N ALA A 773 10.96 17.79 20.13
CA ALA A 773 11.82 18.66 19.32
C ALA A 773 12.26 19.92 20.08
N LYS A 774 11.35 20.54 20.85
CA LYS A 774 11.66 21.68 21.73
C LYS A 774 12.64 21.29 22.83
N GLN A 775 12.46 20.12 23.44
CA GLN A 775 13.33 19.64 24.52
C GLN A 775 14.78 19.43 24.06
N ILE A 776 14.99 18.87 22.86
CA ILE A 776 16.34 18.68 22.29
C ILE A 776 16.93 19.95 21.67
N GLY A 777 16.23 21.08 21.74
CA GLY A 777 16.71 22.39 21.33
C GLY A 777 16.63 22.69 19.82
N ALA A 778 15.79 21.97 19.07
CA ALA A 778 15.51 22.29 17.67
C ALA A 778 14.81 23.66 17.55
N ASP A 779 15.03 24.39 16.45
CA ASP A 779 14.30 25.65 16.20
C ASP A 779 12.87 25.39 15.73
N HIS A 780 12.63 24.26 15.06
CA HIS A 780 11.33 23.92 14.52
C HIS A 780 11.12 22.40 14.44
N TYR A 781 9.89 21.96 14.68
CA TYR A 781 9.43 20.61 14.40
C TYR A 781 8.60 20.66 13.13
N ALA A 782 8.96 19.84 12.15
CA ALA A 782 8.13 19.65 10.96
C ALA A 782 7.40 18.31 11.08
N LYS A 783 6.07 18.37 11.22
CA LYS A 783 5.21 17.19 11.28
C LYS A 783 5.14 16.45 9.94
N ASP A 784 5.39 17.17 8.84
CA ASP A 784 5.37 16.66 7.48
C ASP A 784 6.42 17.37 6.60
N ALA A 785 6.62 16.84 5.40
CA ALA A 785 7.65 17.34 4.49
C ALA A 785 7.33 18.74 3.94
N MET A 786 6.05 19.11 3.80
CA MET A 786 5.63 20.44 3.34
C MET A 786 5.87 21.53 4.39
N GLU A 787 5.70 21.21 5.67
CA GLU A 787 6.06 22.09 6.77
C GLU A 787 7.56 22.43 6.76
N THR A 788 8.42 21.47 6.39
CA THR A 788 9.86 21.75 6.20
C THR A 788 10.10 22.76 5.07
N VAL A 789 9.38 22.65 3.95
CA VAL A 789 9.48 23.60 2.82
C VAL A 789 9.05 25.00 3.24
N ARG A 790 7.91 25.13 3.94
CA ARG A 790 7.41 26.43 4.42
C ARG A 790 8.38 27.09 5.40
N TYR A 791 8.94 26.30 6.32
CA TYR A 791 9.94 26.81 7.26
C TYR A 791 11.21 27.26 6.53
N ALA A 792 11.64 26.52 5.50
CA ALA A 792 12.76 26.94 4.66
C ALA A 792 12.47 28.27 3.92
N GLU A 793 11.27 28.45 3.39
CA GLU A 793 10.84 29.71 2.76
C GLU A 793 10.75 30.89 3.74
N GLU A 794 10.55 30.63 5.03
CA GLU A 794 10.57 31.65 6.07
C GLU A 794 12.01 32.10 6.40
N ILE A 795 12.92 31.14 6.53
CA ILE A 795 14.30 31.37 7.00
C ILE A 795 15.22 31.90 5.89
N LEU A 796 15.03 31.49 4.64
CA LEU A 796 15.95 31.76 3.53
C LEU A 796 15.46 32.84 2.55
N LYS A 797 14.61 33.77 3.02
CA LYS A 797 14.07 34.88 2.22
C LYS A 797 15.13 35.83 1.66
#